data_AF-A0A2N0SDK3-F1
#
_entry.id   AF-A0A2N0SDK3-F1
#
_cell.length_a   1.000
_cell.length_b   1.000
_cell.length_c   1.000
_cell.angle_alpha   90.00
_cell.angle_beta   90.00
_cell.angle_gamma   90.00
#
_symmetry.space_group_name_H-M   'P 1'
#
loop_
_entity.id
_entity.type
_entity.pdbx_description
1 polymer ?
#
loop_
_entity_poly.entity_id
_entity_poly.type
_entity_poly.pdbx_seq_one_letter_code
_entity_poly.pdbx_strand_id
1 'polypeptide(L)'
;MSLEENIEENIQLINKYDIFESRFGVFKILDYDLNLDERKLKFKKYDHVLCEDCNQEIEMFSLTSDYDLILKRRKAKYRNSKYVLCENCYEEVDYCRFYCTYCYDKEPDINKKVYMKFGPDFGIFKTSDYNLNLGLRRIKYMGYHGILCEECNQEINKYDFYYCTYCYDKETDVIKKGHMKFGPKFGIFKTFDYNLNLEERRAKYMNYDGILCEKCNNDIYKRNYYCTYCYNKETDVIKKGHMKFGLNLNFGIFNTFDYNLNLEERKAKFMNYDGILCEECNNKIDTQYYYCISCCYKETDVNKIVHMKFGSNFGIFNTFDYNLNLEERRAKYTNYNGILCEECNREINKYDDFYCTYCYDKETDVIKKGHMKFGSKFGIFNTFDYNLDLKERKAKYMNYDGILCEKCNKKINNYDYYCTYCYDKETNIIKKGHMKFGSKFGIFNTFDYNLDLKERKAKYMNYDGILCEKCNNDIYKRFYYCIYCYDKETDVNKKRHMKFGSNFKIFNTFDYTNLNLEERKAKYMNYDGILCEKCNNDIYKYDNFYCTYCYDKETDVIKKGHMKLGSKFGIFKTFDYNLNLEERKAKYMNYDVILCEKCNNDIYKRNYYCTYCYDKETDIIKKGHMKFGSKFGIFNTFDYNLNLEKRRAKYMNYDGILCEKCNKEINNHYYYCTYCYDKETNIIKKGHMKFGSKIGIFNIFDYNLDLKERKEKYKKYDHINHIVCEKCNFEIDKQYYYCTYCYNKETDVIKKNHMKLGSDFKIFNTFDYNLYLEERKEKYKKYDHINHIVCEKCNKEIDKQYYYCTYCYNKETDVIKKNYMKLGSDFKIFNTFDYNLNLEERRAKYEKYDLVICEKCDNEIDKQYYNCNYCYNNQMIINRCKICFIGNNDDCCSFYEFKQFLENFSKWINENNVVYKTLKVEISDYDLDEDDRREKYKNFDYILCEKCDRKYHYNYCYECFDEKIREFSPKLQDYENFYFKVYKKETNELRELKELQSILIDYKNIYFKLNKPINCPNQQEFISLRYSKRIRTGQVNTLHSDECSDCIIMDID
;
A
#
# COMPACT_ATOMS: atom_id res chain seq x y z
N MET A 1 46.29 -83.14 8.53
CA MET A 1 45.69 -84.14 9.43
C MET A 1 45.91 -83.66 10.85
N SER A 2 44.98 -83.96 11.77
CA SER A 2 44.85 -83.41 13.15
C SER A 2 44.70 -81.86 13.16
N LEU A 3 43.66 -81.29 13.77
CA LEU A 3 43.36 -81.22 15.23
C LEU A 3 44.52 -80.56 16.00
N GLU A 4 44.33 -79.38 16.61
CA GLU A 4 43.40 -79.02 17.70
C GLU A 4 43.81 -79.63 19.04
N GLU A 5 44.48 -78.84 19.88
CA GLU A 5 44.33 -78.83 21.34
C GLU A 5 45.10 -77.63 21.95
N ASN A 6 44.63 -77.12 23.09
CA ASN A 6 45.09 -75.89 23.79
C ASN A 6 44.80 -74.58 23.02
N ILE A 7 44.37 -73.49 23.65
CA ILE A 7 44.51 -73.11 25.08
C ILE A 7 43.13 -72.84 25.71
N GLU A 8 42.79 -73.62 26.74
CA GLU A 8 41.62 -73.40 27.60
C GLU A 8 42.09 -72.92 28.99
N GLU A 9 42.48 -71.64 29.12
CA GLU A 9 42.59 -70.98 30.44
C GLU A 9 42.69 -69.45 30.32
N ASN A 10 41.97 -68.73 31.19
CA ASN A 10 41.94 -67.26 31.45
C ASN A 10 40.71 -66.41 31.02
N ILE A 11 39.50 -66.96 31.01
CA ILE A 11 38.27 -66.15 31.26
C ILE A 11 37.40 -66.78 32.34
N GLN A 12 37.89 -66.79 33.59
CA GLN A 12 37.06 -66.90 34.78
C GLN A 12 37.18 -65.63 35.63
N LEU A 13 36.37 -64.61 35.35
CA LEU A 13 35.87 -63.66 36.36
C LEU A 13 34.79 -62.73 35.79
N ILE A 14 33.53 -63.15 35.95
CA ILE A 14 32.35 -62.39 36.41
C ILE A 14 31.12 -63.14 35.92
N ASN A 15 30.44 -63.82 36.85
CA ASN A 15 29.25 -64.61 36.57
C ASN A 15 28.25 -64.43 37.73
N LYS A 16 27.09 -63.79 37.48
CA LYS A 16 26.06 -63.60 38.52
C LYS A 16 24.65 -63.26 37.99
N TYR A 17 23.98 -64.25 37.40
CA TYR A 17 22.52 -64.36 37.17
C TYR A 17 21.88 -63.30 36.21
N ASP A 18 21.02 -63.66 35.25
CA ASP A 18 20.51 -64.97 34.79
C ASP A 18 20.57 -65.02 33.26
N ILE A 19 20.91 -66.18 32.69
CA ILE A 19 20.78 -66.45 31.25
C ILE A 19 19.79 -67.60 31.09
N PHE A 20 18.65 -67.33 30.44
CA PHE A 20 17.84 -68.38 29.84
C PHE A 20 18.52 -68.82 28.54
N GLU A 21 18.74 -70.12 28.35
CA GLU A 21 19.22 -70.66 27.08
C GLU A 21 18.13 -70.51 26.00
N SER A 22 18.35 -69.61 25.04
CA SER A 22 17.45 -69.45 23.90
C SER A 22 17.56 -70.66 22.95
N ARG A 23 16.44 -71.28 22.59
CA ARG A 23 16.41 -72.42 21.68
C ARG A 23 16.35 -71.95 20.23
N PHE A 24 17.36 -72.30 19.43
CA PHE A 24 17.42 -71.94 18.01
C PHE A 24 16.83 -73.03 17.11
N GLY A 25 15.98 -72.61 16.17
CA GLY A 25 15.48 -73.43 15.06
C GLY A 25 16.12 -73.05 13.74
N VAL A 26 16.16 -73.98 12.78
CA VAL A 26 16.64 -73.73 11.41
C VAL A 26 15.50 -73.95 10.42
N PHE A 27 15.22 -72.95 9.60
CA PHE A 27 14.22 -72.94 8.54
C PHE A 27 14.86 -73.40 7.22
N LYS A 28 14.34 -74.48 6.63
CA LYS A 28 14.92 -75.15 5.46
C LYS A 28 14.20 -74.79 4.16
N ILE A 29 14.80 -75.07 3.00
CA ILE A 29 14.14 -74.91 1.69
C ILE A 29 12.80 -75.69 1.64
N LEU A 30 12.77 -76.91 2.17
CA LEU A 30 11.55 -77.75 2.23
C LEU A 30 10.46 -77.21 3.19
N ASP A 31 10.75 -76.18 3.98
CA ASP A 31 9.74 -75.50 4.82
C ASP A 31 8.96 -74.43 4.05
N TYR A 32 9.35 -74.12 2.80
CA TYR A 32 8.54 -73.33 1.88
C TYR A 32 7.29 -74.06 1.37
N ASP A 33 7.23 -75.39 1.45
CA ASP A 33 6.07 -76.19 1.02
C ASP A 33 4.96 -76.28 2.09
N LEU A 34 5.28 -76.00 3.36
CA LEU A 34 4.31 -75.98 4.47
C LEU A 34 3.44 -74.72 4.43
N ASN A 35 2.18 -74.78 4.89
CA ASN A 35 1.39 -73.57 5.08
C ASN A 35 1.80 -72.79 6.36
N LEU A 36 1.30 -71.56 6.52
CA LEU A 36 1.76 -70.66 7.58
C LEU A 36 1.48 -71.19 9.00
N ASP A 37 0.37 -71.90 9.22
CA ASP A 37 0.03 -72.42 10.55
C ASP A 37 0.76 -73.72 10.87
N GLU A 38 1.06 -74.55 9.86
CA GLU A 38 2.02 -75.66 9.97
C GLU A 38 3.44 -75.16 10.33
N ARG A 39 3.93 -74.10 9.66
CA ARG A 39 5.22 -73.47 10.01
C ARG A 39 5.21 -72.95 11.45
N LYS A 40 4.16 -72.21 11.85
CA LYS A 40 4.00 -71.75 13.24
C LYS A 40 4.04 -72.93 14.22
N LEU A 41 3.31 -74.02 13.95
CA LEU A 41 3.28 -75.20 14.82
C LEU A 41 4.66 -75.88 14.92
N LYS A 42 5.37 -76.04 13.79
CA LYS A 42 6.71 -76.62 13.69
C LYS A 42 7.74 -75.84 14.50
N PHE A 43 7.70 -74.51 14.42
CA PHE A 43 8.71 -73.63 15.03
C PHE A 43 8.34 -73.06 16.42
N LYS A 44 7.11 -73.26 16.92
CA LYS A 44 6.58 -72.76 18.22
C LYS A 44 7.44 -73.03 19.46
N LYS A 45 8.36 -74.01 19.38
CA LYS A 45 9.23 -74.45 20.49
C LYS A 45 10.63 -73.82 20.49
N TYR A 46 10.92 -72.96 19.51
CA TYR A 46 12.18 -72.24 19.37
C TYR A 46 11.95 -70.75 19.66
N ASP A 47 12.92 -70.14 20.33
CA ASP A 47 12.88 -68.75 20.76
C ASP A 47 13.49 -67.83 19.67
N HIS A 48 14.32 -68.39 18.77
CA HIS A 48 14.85 -67.76 17.54
C HIS A 48 14.80 -68.74 16.36
N VAL A 49 14.70 -68.25 15.12
CA VAL A 49 14.73 -69.08 13.89
C VAL A 49 15.66 -68.48 12.84
N LEU A 50 16.65 -69.26 12.38
CA LEU A 50 17.63 -68.89 11.35
C LEU A 50 17.25 -69.51 10.00
N CYS A 51 17.45 -68.79 8.89
CA CYS A 51 17.31 -69.34 7.54
C CYS A 51 18.56 -70.12 7.11
N GLU A 52 18.37 -71.36 6.63
CA GLU A 52 19.47 -72.26 6.20
C GLU A 52 20.32 -71.67 5.05
N ASP A 53 19.70 -70.96 4.10
CA ASP A 53 20.39 -70.45 2.90
C ASP A 53 21.22 -69.18 3.12
N CYS A 54 20.89 -68.38 4.14
CA CYS A 54 21.52 -67.07 4.36
C CYS A 54 22.02 -66.80 5.79
N ASN A 55 21.80 -67.72 6.75
CA ASN A 55 22.16 -67.59 8.16
C ASN A 55 21.63 -66.32 8.87
N GLN A 56 20.59 -65.69 8.32
CA GLN A 56 19.91 -64.55 8.95
C GLN A 56 18.74 -65.01 9.82
N GLU A 57 18.51 -64.30 10.93
CA GLU A 57 17.35 -64.52 11.79
C GLU A 57 16.08 -63.97 11.16
N ILE A 58 15.03 -64.80 11.15
CA ILE A 58 13.72 -64.47 10.58
C ILE A 58 12.91 -63.69 11.61
N GLU A 59 13.19 -62.38 11.74
CA GLU A 59 12.45 -61.46 12.62
C GLU A 59 10.92 -61.52 12.34
N MET A 60 10.11 -61.48 13.41
CA MET A 60 8.69 -61.82 13.36
C MET A 60 7.84 -60.78 12.60
N PHE A 61 7.36 -61.15 11.40
CA PHE A 61 6.55 -60.30 10.53
C PHE A 61 5.20 -59.85 11.13
N SER A 62 4.81 -58.60 10.89
CA SER A 62 3.47 -58.07 11.15
C SER A 62 2.58 -58.16 9.92
N LEU A 63 1.50 -58.95 9.98
CA LEU A 63 0.46 -59.03 8.93
C LEU A 63 -0.65 -57.99 9.15
N THR A 64 -1.26 -57.49 8.06
CA THR A 64 -2.38 -56.54 8.13
C THR A 64 -3.65 -56.99 7.41
N SER A 65 -4.75 -57.06 8.17
CA SER A 65 -6.14 -57.07 7.68
C SER A 65 -7.05 -56.04 8.38
N ASP A 66 -6.55 -55.25 9.36
CA ASP A 66 -7.36 -54.31 10.18
C ASP A 66 -7.88 -53.06 9.42
N TYR A 67 -8.44 -53.16 8.23
CA TYR A 67 -9.03 -52.00 7.54
C TYR A 67 -10.23 -51.42 8.31
N ASP A 68 -10.93 -52.25 9.09
CA ASP A 68 -11.94 -51.88 10.09
C ASP A 68 -11.44 -50.87 11.13
N LEU A 69 -10.13 -50.86 11.42
CA LEU A 69 -9.55 -49.88 12.33
C LEU A 69 -9.36 -48.53 11.61
N ILE A 70 -10.03 -47.51 12.14
CA ILE A 70 -9.79 -46.09 11.87
C ILE A 70 -8.28 -45.83 11.81
N LEU A 71 -7.80 -45.10 10.78
CA LEU A 71 -6.37 -44.93 10.47
C LEU A 71 -5.50 -44.56 11.69
N LYS A 72 -6.00 -43.75 12.63
CA LYS A 72 -5.29 -43.39 13.88
C LYS A 72 -4.98 -44.60 14.79
N ARG A 73 -5.86 -45.60 14.84
CA ARG A 73 -5.65 -46.86 15.58
C ARG A 73 -4.67 -47.77 14.85
N ARG A 74 -4.76 -47.90 13.51
CA ARG A 74 -3.73 -48.60 12.71
C ARG A 74 -2.33 -48.02 12.94
N LYS A 75 -2.17 -46.69 12.83
CA LYS A 75 -0.89 -46.01 13.11
C LYS A 75 -0.38 -46.17 14.55
N ALA A 76 -1.25 -46.51 15.51
CA ALA A 76 -0.83 -46.86 16.87
C ALA A 76 -0.43 -48.34 17.00
N LYS A 77 -1.16 -49.27 16.36
CA LYS A 77 -0.88 -50.72 16.36
C LYS A 77 0.49 -51.02 15.73
N TYR A 78 0.77 -50.44 14.57
CA TYR A 78 1.99 -50.69 13.78
C TYR A 78 3.17 -49.77 14.12
N ARG A 79 3.08 -48.95 15.18
CA ARG A 79 4.05 -47.89 15.49
C ARG A 79 5.49 -48.40 15.72
N ASN A 80 5.62 -49.65 16.14
CA ASN A 80 6.90 -50.29 16.48
C ASN A 80 7.28 -51.41 15.50
N SER A 81 6.51 -51.62 14.41
CA SER A 81 6.80 -52.65 13.41
C SER A 81 7.85 -52.15 12.42
N LYS A 82 8.91 -52.94 12.23
CA LYS A 82 10.05 -52.66 11.35
C LYS A 82 9.69 -52.82 9.88
N TYR A 83 8.89 -53.85 9.58
CA TYR A 83 8.24 -54.13 8.31
C TYR A 83 6.77 -54.48 8.56
N VAL A 84 5.91 -54.21 7.57
CA VAL A 84 4.46 -54.43 7.65
C VAL A 84 4.00 -55.04 6.33
N LEU A 85 3.53 -56.28 6.34
CA LEU A 85 3.07 -56.98 5.15
C LEU A 85 1.54 -57.08 5.16
N CYS A 86 0.89 -56.93 4.01
CA CYS A 86 -0.56 -57.06 3.94
C CYS A 86 -0.99 -58.51 3.73
N GLU A 87 -2.02 -58.94 4.47
CA GLU A 87 -2.49 -60.33 4.52
C GLU A 87 -3.08 -60.83 3.19
N ASN A 88 -3.50 -59.91 2.30
CA ASN A 88 -4.12 -60.24 1.01
C ASN A 88 -3.15 -60.22 -0.19
N CYS A 89 -2.09 -59.41 -0.14
CA CYS A 89 -1.13 -59.24 -1.25
C CYS A 89 0.28 -59.77 -0.91
N TYR A 90 0.60 -59.94 0.38
CA TYR A 90 1.94 -60.19 0.94
C TYR A 90 3.04 -59.16 0.60
N GLU A 91 2.75 -58.20 -0.30
CA GLU A 91 3.52 -56.98 -0.54
C GLU A 91 3.68 -56.12 0.72
N GLU A 92 4.77 -55.34 0.75
CA GLU A 92 5.04 -54.38 1.82
C GLU A 92 4.05 -53.21 1.81
N VAL A 93 3.51 -52.90 2.99
CA VAL A 93 2.65 -51.76 3.23
C VAL A 93 3.51 -50.54 3.54
N ASP A 94 3.60 -49.61 2.58
CA ASP A 94 4.30 -48.33 2.72
C ASP A 94 4.02 -47.69 4.10
N TYR A 95 5.09 -47.56 4.90
CA TYR A 95 5.10 -47.06 6.27
C TYR A 95 4.58 -45.61 6.41
N CYS A 96 4.49 -44.84 5.32
CA CYS A 96 3.81 -43.54 5.30
C CYS A 96 2.29 -43.68 5.09
N ARG A 97 1.85 -44.67 4.30
CA ARG A 97 0.46 -44.84 3.81
C ARG A 97 -0.43 -45.73 4.68
N PHE A 98 0.09 -46.83 5.24
CA PHE A 98 -0.65 -47.78 6.08
C PHE A 98 -1.83 -48.52 5.39
N TYR A 99 -1.72 -48.78 4.07
CA TYR A 99 -2.57 -49.70 3.29
C TYR A 99 -1.75 -50.33 2.13
N CYS A 100 -2.08 -51.55 1.69
CA CYS A 100 -1.41 -52.17 0.53
C CYS A 100 -1.84 -51.44 -0.74
N THR A 101 -0.91 -50.77 -1.42
CA THR A 101 -1.15 -50.10 -2.70
C THR A 101 -1.58 -51.10 -3.77
N TYR A 102 -0.93 -52.25 -3.87
CA TYR A 102 -1.27 -53.31 -4.83
C TYR A 102 -2.73 -53.80 -4.71
N CYS A 103 -3.21 -54.09 -3.50
CA CYS A 103 -4.63 -54.41 -3.27
C CYS A 103 -5.52 -53.18 -3.52
N TYR A 104 -5.11 -52.00 -3.07
CA TYR A 104 -5.87 -50.78 -3.27
C TYR A 104 -6.07 -50.49 -4.75
N ASP A 105 -5.08 -50.63 -5.62
CA ASP A 105 -5.22 -50.35 -7.05
C ASP A 105 -6.14 -51.39 -7.72
N LYS A 106 -5.99 -52.68 -7.36
CA LYS A 106 -6.77 -53.81 -7.91
C LYS A 106 -8.23 -53.91 -7.45
N GLU A 107 -8.60 -53.38 -6.29
CA GLU A 107 -9.97 -53.50 -5.74
C GLU A 107 -11.00 -52.74 -6.61
N PRO A 108 -12.02 -53.39 -7.21
CA PRO A 108 -13.04 -52.69 -7.99
C PRO A 108 -14.04 -51.89 -7.14
N ASP A 109 -14.31 -52.29 -5.89
CA ASP A 109 -15.28 -51.60 -5.02
C ASP A 109 -14.68 -50.33 -4.40
N ILE A 110 -15.23 -49.18 -4.82
CA ILE A 110 -14.81 -47.86 -4.33
C ILE A 110 -15.00 -47.74 -2.81
N ASN A 111 -16.04 -48.34 -2.23
CA ASN A 111 -16.23 -48.30 -0.77
C ASN A 111 -15.10 -49.03 -0.06
N LYS A 112 -14.69 -50.20 -0.57
CA LYS A 112 -13.55 -50.96 -0.01
C LYS A 112 -12.23 -50.23 -0.21
N LYS A 113 -11.94 -49.69 -1.41
CA LYS A 113 -10.77 -48.82 -1.67
C LYS A 113 -10.65 -47.70 -0.61
N VAL A 114 -11.76 -47.03 -0.33
CA VAL A 114 -11.85 -45.94 0.64
C VAL A 114 -11.70 -46.44 2.07
N TYR A 115 -12.33 -47.56 2.42
CA TYR A 115 -12.22 -48.21 3.72
C TYR A 115 -10.77 -48.65 4.03
N MET A 116 -10.07 -49.21 3.04
CA MET A 116 -8.65 -49.52 3.13
C MET A 116 -7.83 -48.27 3.42
N LYS A 117 -8.09 -47.15 2.72
CA LYS A 117 -7.32 -45.91 2.85
C LYS A 117 -7.58 -45.14 4.15
N PHE A 118 -8.83 -45.10 4.65
CA PHE A 118 -9.23 -44.24 5.78
C PHE A 118 -9.79 -44.98 7.00
N GLY A 119 -10.34 -46.18 6.81
CA GLY A 119 -11.23 -46.85 7.76
C GLY A 119 -12.68 -46.36 7.63
N PRO A 120 -13.56 -46.66 8.60
CA PRO A 120 -14.99 -46.32 8.54
C PRO A 120 -15.30 -44.80 8.56
N ASP A 121 -14.39 -43.96 9.04
CA ASP A 121 -14.64 -42.53 9.29
C ASP A 121 -14.51 -41.63 8.02
N PHE A 122 -15.21 -41.98 6.93
CA PHE A 122 -15.20 -41.21 5.67
C PHE A 122 -16.57 -40.62 5.31
N GLY A 123 -16.55 -39.48 4.61
CA GLY A 123 -17.76 -38.77 4.18
C GLY A 123 -18.01 -38.89 2.68
N ILE A 124 -19.23 -39.25 2.29
CA ILE A 124 -19.68 -39.16 0.89
C ILE A 124 -20.28 -37.76 0.66
N PHE A 125 -19.67 -37.00 -0.23
CA PHE A 125 -20.13 -35.71 -0.74
C PHE A 125 -21.10 -35.93 -1.88
N LYS A 126 -22.31 -35.39 -1.73
CA LYS A 126 -23.40 -35.58 -2.69
C LYS A 126 -23.52 -34.41 -3.67
N THR A 127 -24.04 -34.69 -4.85
CA THR A 127 -24.55 -33.69 -5.80
C THR A 127 -25.44 -32.65 -5.12
N SER A 128 -26.34 -33.10 -4.23
CA SER A 128 -27.21 -32.24 -3.43
C SER A 128 -26.47 -31.26 -2.52
N ASP A 129 -25.24 -31.56 -2.11
CA ASP A 129 -24.44 -30.70 -1.23
C ASP A 129 -23.87 -29.48 -1.96
N TYR A 130 -23.90 -29.47 -3.30
CA TYR A 130 -23.63 -28.25 -4.05
C TYR A 130 -24.63 -27.12 -3.76
N ASN A 131 -25.86 -27.46 -3.31
CA ASN A 131 -26.85 -26.47 -2.86
C ASN A 131 -26.50 -25.83 -1.50
N LEU A 132 -25.60 -26.43 -0.71
CA LEU A 132 -25.11 -25.83 0.53
C LEU A 132 -24.07 -24.75 0.21
N ASN A 133 -24.19 -23.59 0.86
CA ASN A 133 -23.13 -22.58 0.86
C ASN A 133 -21.83 -23.16 1.47
N LEU A 134 -20.66 -22.68 1.02
CA LEU A 134 -19.35 -23.24 1.38
C LEU A 134 -19.14 -23.43 2.90
N GLY A 135 -19.60 -22.49 3.73
CA GLY A 135 -19.53 -22.61 5.19
C GLY A 135 -20.33 -23.77 5.78
N LEU A 136 -21.49 -24.11 5.19
CA LEU A 136 -22.30 -25.25 5.62
C LEU A 136 -21.69 -26.58 5.17
N ARG A 137 -21.10 -26.65 3.97
CA ARG A 137 -20.32 -27.82 3.52
C ARG A 137 -19.14 -28.10 4.45
N ARG A 138 -18.44 -27.03 4.87
CA ARG A 138 -17.35 -27.12 5.86
C ARG A 138 -17.83 -27.75 7.16
N ILE A 139 -18.93 -27.26 7.74
CA ILE A 139 -19.52 -27.83 8.96
C ILE A 139 -19.94 -29.30 8.74
N LYS A 140 -20.61 -29.62 7.63
CA LYS A 140 -21.06 -31.00 7.32
C LYS A 140 -19.90 -32.00 7.27
N TYR A 141 -18.74 -31.60 6.74
CA TYR A 141 -17.61 -32.52 6.53
C TYR A 141 -16.43 -32.40 7.50
N MET A 142 -16.45 -31.44 8.43
CA MET A 142 -15.34 -31.15 9.36
C MET A 142 -14.88 -32.35 10.21
N GLY A 143 -15.78 -33.31 10.48
CA GLY A 143 -15.48 -34.49 11.31
C GLY A 143 -14.82 -35.67 10.59
N TYR A 144 -14.83 -35.73 9.25
CA TYR A 144 -14.41 -36.93 8.52
C TYR A 144 -12.90 -36.98 8.22
N HIS A 145 -12.35 -38.19 8.20
CA HIS A 145 -10.93 -38.43 7.89
C HIS A 145 -10.64 -38.28 6.39
N GLY A 146 -11.55 -38.69 5.51
CA GLY A 146 -11.53 -38.43 4.07
C GLY A 146 -12.92 -38.03 3.54
N ILE A 147 -12.99 -37.40 2.37
CA ILE A 147 -14.24 -37.05 1.69
C ILE A 147 -14.14 -37.52 0.23
N LEU A 148 -15.16 -38.18 -0.32
CA LEU A 148 -15.24 -38.49 -1.75
C LEU A 148 -16.55 -38.03 -2.35
N CYS A 149 -16.55 -37.66 -3.62
CA CYS A 149 -17.76 -37.28 -4.36
C CYS A 149 -18.42 -38.51 -4.99
N GLU A 150 -19.75 -38.60 -4.89
CA GLU A 150 -20.54 -39.70 -5.46
C GLU A 150 -20.50 -39.77 -7.00
N GLU A 151 -20.19 -38.66 -7.70
CA GLU A 151 -20.08 -38.64 -9.16
C GLU A 151 -18.69 -39.08 -9.66
N CYS A 152 -17.65 -38.34 -9.27
CA CYS A 152 -16.29 -38.53 -9.81
C CYS A 152 -15.52 -39.66 -9.13
N ASN A 153 -15.99 -40.13 -7.96
CA ASN A 153 -15.28 -41.07 -7.08
C ASN A 153 -13.84 -40.64 -6.71
N GLN A 154 -13.55 -39.34 -6.88
CA GLN A 154 -12.28 -38.72 -6.47
C GLN A 154 -12.38 -38.18 -5.04
N GLU A 155 -11.24 -38.13 -4.37
CA GLU A 155 -11.09 -37.54 -3.06
C GLU A 155 -11.20 -36.01 -3.12
N ILE A 156 -12.06 -35.42 -2.28
CA ILE A 156 -12.19 -33.98 -2.13
C ILE A 156 -11.20 -33.50 -1.07
N ASN A 157 -10.31 -32.59 -1.46
CA ASN A 157 -9.43 -31.90 -0.52
C ASN A 157 -10.26 -31.07 0.49
N LYS A 158 -10.20 -31.50 1.76
CA LYS A 158 -10.90 -30.95 2.93
C LYS A 158 -10.18 -29.79 3.63
N TYR A 159 -9.01 -29.38 3.18
CA TYR A 159 -8.32 -28.21 3.72
C TYR A 159 -8.72 -26.96 2.95
N ASP A 160 -8.75 -27.05 1.62
CA ASP A 160 -8.91 -25.89 0.74
C ASP A 160 -10.33 -25.77 0.15
N PHE A 161 -10.81 -26.81 -0.53
CA PHE A 161 -11.81 -26.65 -1.60
C PHE A 161 -13.25 -27.04 -1.24
N TYR A 162 -13.52 -28.21 -0.65
CA TYR A 162 -14.90 -28.67 -0.35
C TYR A 162 -15.84 -28.74 -1.59
N TYR A 163 -15.29 -29.15 -2.74
CA TYR A 163 -16.00 -29.55 -3.96
C TYR A 163 -15.14 -30.56 -4.76
N CYS A 164 -15.71 -31.47 -5.57
CA CYS A 164 -14.90 -32.28 -6.50
C CYS A 164 -14.32 -31.37 -7.58
N THR A 165 -13.00 -31.18 -7.57
CA THR A 165 -12.26 -30.45 -8.61
C THR A 165 -12.43 -31.11 -9.96
N TYR A 166 -12.34 -32.44 -10.04
CA TYR A 166 -12.51 -33.19 -11.29
C TYR A 166 -13.90 -33.01 -11.94
N CYS A 167 -14.99 -32.96 -11.15
CA CYS A 167 -16.31 -32.59 -11.69
C CYS A 167 -16.34 -31.11 -12.11
N TYR A 168 -15.80 -30.22 -11.26
CA TYR A 168 -15.74 -28.79 -11.55
C TYR A 168 -15.00 -28.53 -12.87
N ASP A 169 -13.82 -29.10 -13.09
CA ASP A 169 -13.02 -28.82 -14.28
C ASP A 169 -13.73 -29.28 -15.56
N LYS A 170 -14.42 -30.43 -15.50
CA LYS A 170 -15.25 -30.99 -16.58
C LYS A 170 -16.53 -30.22 -16.89
N GLU A 171 -17.13 -29.51 -15.93
CA GLU A 171 -18.38 -28.78 -16.16
C GLU A 171 -18.17 -27.59 -17.12
N THR A 172 -19.08 -27.41 -18.07
CA THR A 172 -19.02 -26.33 -19.07
C THR A 172 -20.03 -25.22 -18.82
N ASP A 173 -21.10 -25.50 -18.07
CA ASP A 173 -22.11 -24.53 -17.67
C ASP A 173 -21.57 -23.61 -16.55
N VAL A 174 -21.57 -22.29 -16.80
CA VAL A 174 -21.03 -21.29 -15.86
C VAL A 174 -21.87 -21.17 -14.58
N ILE A 175 -23.18 -21.44 -14.65
CA ILE A 175 -24.08 -21.40 -13.50
C ILE A 175 -23.80 -22.61 -12.62
N LYS A 176 -23.72 -23.81 -13.21
CA LYS A 176 -23.36 -25.03 -12.48
C LYS A 176 -21.95 -24.94 -11.89
N LYS A 177 -20.93 -24.48 -12.63
CA LYS A 177 -19.58 -24.21 -12.07
C LYS A 177 -19.64 -23.31 -10.84
N GLY A 178 -20.43 -22.24 -10.90
CA GLY A 178 -20.64 -21.31 -9.78
C GLY A 178 -21.23 -22.00 -8.55
N HIS A 179 -22.33 -22.75 -8.73
CA HIS A 179 -22.94 -23.54 -7.66
C HIS A 179 -21.99 -24.61 -7.11
N MET A 180 -21.26 -25.32 -7.97
CA MET A 180 -20.32 -26.36 -7.55
C MET A 180 -19.22 -25.82 -6.66
N LYS A 181 -18.66 -24.65 -6.97
CA LYS A 181 -17.53 -24.07 -6.24
C LYS A 181 -17.93 -23.24 -5.02
N PHE A 182 -18.97 -22.42 -5.12
CA PHE A 182 -19.33 -21.43 -4.10
C PHE A 182 -20.67 -21.71 -3.39
N GLY A 183 -21.52 -22.56 -3.96
CA GLY A 183 -22.92 -22.70 -3.57
C GLY A 183 -23.80 -21.62 -4.22
N PRO A 184 -25.04 -21.41 -3.76
CA PRO A 184 -26.01 -20.50 -4.40
C PRO A 184 -25.68 -19.00 -4.33
N LYS A 185 -24.53 -18.59 -3.75
CA LYS A 185 -24.13 -17.19 -3.56
C LYS A 185 -22.91 -16.78 -4.40
N PHE A 186 -22.95 -16.97 -5.71
CA PHE A 186 -21.90 -16.46 -6.62
C PHE A 186 -22.46 -15.40 -7.58
N GLY A 187 -21.58 -14.51 -8.03
CA GLY A 187 -21.89 -13.52 -9.07
C GLY A 187 -21.34 -13.95 -10.43
N ILE A 188 -22.08 -13.65 -11.50
CA ILE A 188 -21.55 -13.70 -12.87
C ILE A 188 -21.10 -12.29 -13.25
N PHE A 189 -19.85 -12.16 -13.70
CA PHE A 189 -19.25 -10.94 -14.22
C PHE A 189 -19.44 -10.89 -15.73
N LYS A 190 -20.14 -9.85 -16.18
CA LYS A 190 -20.51 -9.66 -17.58
C LYS A 190 -19.52 -8.78 -18.32
N THR A 191 -19.53 -8.84 -19.65
CA THR A 191 -18.67 -8.02 -20.51
C THR A 191 -18.94 -6.53 -20.30
N PHE A 192 -20.19 -6.14 -20.08
CA PHE A 192 -20.56 -4.75 -19.72
C PHE A 192 -20.05 -4.30 -18.34
N ASP A 193 -19.65 -5.21 -17.45
CA ASP A 193 -19.07 -4.81 -16.15
C ASP A 193 -17.64 -4.28 -16.27
N TYR A 194 -17.01 -4.41 -17.45
CA TYR A 194 -15.80 -3.67 -17.77
C TYR A 194 -16.04 -2.16 -17.96
N ASN A 195 -17.29 -1.72 -18.19
CA ASN A 195 -17.60 -0.29 -18.29
C ASN A 195 -17.48 0.40 -16.93
N LEU A 196 -17.86 -0.31 -15.86
CA LEU A 196 -17.75 0.13 -14.47
C LEU A 196 -16.29 0.34 -14.06
N ASN A 197 -16.03 1.27 -13.15
CA ASN A 197 -14.72 1.46 -12.52
C ASN A 197 -14.48 0.43 -11.39
N LEU A 198 -13.26 0.40 -10.83
CA LEU A 198 -12.88 -0.59 -9.81
C LEU A 198 -13.74 -0.53 -8.52
N GLU A 199 -14.16 0.65 -8.06
CA GLU A 199 -15.02 0.80 -6.87
C GLU A 199 -16.47 0.42 -7.16
N GLU A 200 -16.97 0.70 -8.35
CA GLU A 200 -18.30 0.25 -8.80
C GLU A 200 -18.36 -1.28 -8.91
N ARG A 201 -17.33 -1.93 -9.48
CA ARG A 201 -17.22 -3.39 -9.52
C ARG A 201 -17.06 -4.00 -8.12
N ARG A 202 -16.30 -3.35 -7.22
CA ARG A 202 -16.22 -3.71 -5.79
C ARG A 202 -17.61 -3.68 -5.17
N ALA A 203 -18.33 -2.56 -5.27
CA ALA A 203 -19.67 -2.40 -4.72
C ALA A 203 -20.67 -3.44 -5.27
N LYS A 204 -20.64 -3.72 -6.59
CA LYS A 204 -21.50 -4.71 -7.25
C LYS A 204 -21.26 -6.14 -6.74
N TYR A 205 -20.00 -6.53 -6.53
CA TYR A 205 -19.64 -7.94 -6.25
C TYR A 205 -19.25 -8.26 -4.79
N MET A 206 -19.14 -7.27 -3.89
CA MET A 206 -18.68 -7.44 -2.50
C MET A 206 -19.42 -8.55 -1.72
N ASN A 207 -20.71 -8.74 -1.96
CA ASN A 207 -21.61 -9.58 -1.15
C ASN A 207 -21.75 -11.03 -1.65
N TYR A 208 -21.16 -11.39 -2.80
CA TYR A 208 -21.13 -12.78 -3.27
C TYR A 208 -19.94 -13.53 -2.67
N ASP A 209 -20.05 -14.84 -2.47
CA ASP A 209 -18.96 -15.69 -1.98
C ASP A 209 -17.88 -15.89 -3.05
N GLY A 210 -18.26 -15.97 -4.34
CA GLY A 210 -17.37 -16.02 -5.49
C GLY A 210 -17.86 -15.25 -6.71
N ILE A 211 -17.02 -15.12 -7.73
CA ILE A 211 -17.32 -14.43 -8.99
C ILE A 211 -16.77 -15.26 -10.15
N LEU A 212 -17.57 -15.55 -11.18
CA LEU A 212 -17.14 -16.19 -12.44
C LEU A 212 -17.29 -15.24 -13.63
N CYS A 213 -16.37 -15.31 -14.60
CA CYS A 213 -16.46 -14.55 -15.85
C CYS A 213 -17.32 -15.28 -16.90
N GLU A 214 -18.34 -14.62 -17.46
CA GLU A 214 -19.25 -15.22 -18.47
C GLU A 214 -18.51 -15.69 -19.75
N LYS A 215 -17.37 -15.08 -20.09
CA LYS A 215 -16.66 -15.29 -21.36
C LYS A 215 -15.66 -16.47 -21.33
N CYS A 216 -15.27 -16.95 -20.15
CA CYS A 216 -14.26 -18.01 -20.01
C CYS A 216 -14.45 -18.95 -18.81
N ASN A 217 -15.53 -18.79 -18.04
CA ASN A 217 -15.91 -19.60 -16.89
C ASN A 217 -14.87 -19.69 -15.76
N ASN A 218 -13.85 -18.82 -15.79
CA ASN A 218 -12.81 -18.73 -14.77
C ASN A 218 -13.22 -17.79 -13.62
N ASP A 219 -12.70 -18.10 -12.43
CA ASP A 219 -12.76 -17.25 -11.24
C ASP A 219 -12.23 -15.83 -11.50
N ILE A 220 -12.98 -14.82 -11.04
CA ILE A 220 -12.47 -13.47 -10.88
C ILE A 220 -12.04 -13.26 -9.44
N TYR A 221 -10.74 -13.09 -9.23
CA TYR A 221 -10.18 -12.90 -7.91
C TYR A 221 -10.63 -11.58 -7.28
N LYS A 222 -11.19 -11.65 -6.07
CA LYS A 222 -11.77 -10.53 -5.29
C LYS A 222 -10.79 -9.41 -4.89
N ARG A 223 -9.50 -9.50 -5.24
CA ARG A 223 -8.55 -8.37 -5.15
C ARG A 223 -8.61 -7.47 -6.40
N ASN A 224 -8.96 -8.06 -7.54
CA ASN A 224 -8.80 -7.46 -8.87
C ASN A 224 -10.11 -6.93 -9.46
N TYR A 225 -11.23 -7.66 -9.30
CA TYR A 225 -12.54 -7.33 -9.91
C TYR A 225 -12.49 -7.13 -11.44
N TYR A 226 -11.61 -7.87 -12.12
CA TYR A 226 -11.61 -8.05 -13.57
C TYR A 226 -11.11 -9.46 -13.90
N CYS A 227 -11.59 -10.06 -15.00
CA CYS A 227 -11.07 -11.36 -15.42
C CYS A 227 -9.66 -11.19 -16.00
N THR A 228 -8.67 -11.75 -15.31
CA THR A 228 -7.25 -11.74 -15.72
C THR A 228 -7.03 -12.55 -16.98
N TYR A 229 -7.70 -13.69 -17.14
CA TYR A 229 -7.62 -14.52 -18.36
C TYR A 229 -8.06 -13.75 -19.61
N CYS A 230 -9.21 -13.06 -19.55
CA CYS A 230 -9.69 -12.22 -20.64
C CYS A 230 -8.79 -10.99 -20.85
N TYR A 231 -8.33 -10.33 -19.77
CA TYR A 231 -7.41 -9.20 -19.87
C TYR A 231 -6.08 -9.59 -20.53
N ASN A 232 -5.52 -10.76 -20.23
CA ASN A 232 -4.27 -11.23 -20.84
C ASN A 232 -4.45 -11.54 -22.34
N LYS A 233 -5.62 -12.04 -22.76
CA LYS A 233 -5.95 -12.34 -24.17
C LYS A 233 -6.33 -11.14 -25.04
N GLU A 234 -6.67 -10.00 -24.44
CA GLU A 234 -6.98 -8.78 -25.20
C GLU A 234 -5.70 -8.19 -25.82
N THR A 235 -5.76 -7.68 -27.05
CA THR A 235 -4.59 -7.10 -27.76
C THR A 235 -4.69 -5.60 -27.96
N ASP A 236 -5.89 -5.03 -27.84
CA ASP A 236 -6.16 -3.61 -27.94
C ASP A 236 -5.84 -2.88 -26.61
N VAL A 237 -4.97 -1.86 -26.67
CA VAL A 237 -4.50 -1.10 -25.50
C VAL A 237 -5.61 -0.31 -24.81
N ILE A 238 -6.58 0.20 -25.58
CA ILE A 238 -7.72 0.97 -25.08
C ILE A 238 -8.71 0.04 -24.39
N LYS A 239 -9.01 -1.12 -25.00
CA LYS A 239 -9.83 -2.17 -24.37
C LYS A 239 -9.16 -2.69 -23.09
N LYS A 240 -7.84 -2.96 -23.09
CA LYS A 240 -7.10 -3.32 -21.87
C LYS A 240 -7.17 -2.23 -20.79
N GLY A 241 -7.11 -0.96 -21.18
CA GLY A 241 -7.35 0.18 -20.30
C GLY A 241 -8.71 0.09 -19.62
N HIS A 242 -9.78 0.03 -20.40
CA HIS A 242 -11.15 -0.07 -19.87
C HIS A 242 -11.38 -1.35 -19.05
N MET A 243 -10.82 -2.49 -19.47
CA MET A 243 -10.91 -3.74 -18.71
C MET A 243 -10.30 -3.63 -17.30
N LYS A 244 -9.32 -2.74 -17.10
CA LYS A 244 -8.58 -2.56 -15.84
C LYS A 244 -9.06 -1.37 -15.00
N PHE A 245 -9.44 -0.27 -15.65
CA PHE A 245 -9.75 1.01 -15.03
C PHE A 245 -11.24 1.42 -15.15
N GLY A 246 -11.94 0.97 -16.21
CA GLY A 246 -13.31 1.36 -16.56
C GLY A 246 -13.38 2.33 -17.75
N LEU A 247 -14.59 2.70 -18.19
CA LEU A 247 -14.78 3.75 -19.21
C LEU A 247 -14.53 5.16 -18.68
N ASN A 248 -14.71 5.38 -17.36
CA ASN A 248 -14.77 6.71 -16.74
C ASN A 248 -13.45 7.19 -16.11
N LEU A 249 -12.35 6.45 -16.23
CA LEU A 249 -11.04 6.83 -15.66
C LEU A 249 -10.06 7.26 -16.75
N ASN A 250 -9.20 8.23 -16.42
CA ASN A 250 -8.25 8.83 -17.33
C ASN A 250 -6.93 8.05 -17.28
N PHE A 251 -6.74 7.09 -18.17
CA PHE A 251 -5.47 6.35 -18.29
C PHE A 251 -4.61 6.89 -19.45
N GLY A 252 -3.31 7.03 -19.20
CA GLY A 252 -2.35 7.51 -20.18
C GLY A 252 -1.86 6.37 -21.08
N ILE A 253 -1.66 6.66 -22.35
CA ILE A 253 -0.89 5.80 -23.26
C ILE A 253 0.53 6.37 -23.34
N PHE A 254 1.52 5.51 -23.10
CA PHE A 254 2.94 5.80 -23.23
C PHE A 254 3.44 5.20 -24.53
N ASN A 255 3.93 6.05 -25.41
CA ASN A 255 4.39 5.69 -26.75
C ASN A 255 5.93 5.67 -26.82
N THR A 256 6.47 5.37 -27.99
CA THR A 256 7.93 5.31 -28.20
C THR A 256 8.63 6.67 -28.05
N PHE A 257 7.96 7.78 -28.40
CA PHE A 257 8.51 9.12 -28.24
C PHE A 257 8.65 9.55 -26.77
N ASP A 258 7.88 8.96 -25.85
CA ASP A 258 8.02 9.22 -24.42
C ASP A 258 9.36 8.76 -23.83
N TYR A 259 10.09 7.86 -24.51
CA TYR A 259 11.45 7.53 -24.10
C TYR A 259 12.45 8.69 -24.30
N ASN A 260 12.19 9.64 -25.20
CA ASN A 260 13.05 10.81 -25.40
C ASN A 260 12.98 11.81 -24.23
N LEU A 261 11.88 11.81 -23.48
CA LEU A 261 11.70 12.62 -22.28
C LEU A 261 12.57 12.08 -21.13
N ASN A 262 13.05 12.97 -20.27
CA ASN A 262 13.73 12.58 -19.03
C ASN A 262 12.72 12.21 -17.92
N LEU A 263 13.19 11.59 -16.82
CA LEU A 263 12.33 11.08 -15.76
C LEU A 263 11.38 12.14 -15.13
N GLU A 264 11.81 13.40 -14.98
CA GLU A 264 10.95 14.46 -14.42
C GLU A 264 9.95 15.00 -15.45
N GLU A 265 10.30 15.01 -16.74
CA GLU A 265 9.36 15.34 -17.82
C GLU A 265 8.28 14.27 -17.99
N ARG A 266 8.64 12.98 -17.93
CA ARG A 266 7.67 11.87 -17.96
C ARG A 266 6.76 11.88 -16.74
N LYS A 267 7.28 12.18 -15.56
CA LYS A 267 6.47 12.45 -14.35
C LYS A 267 5.47 13.57 -14.63
N ALA A 268 5.93 14.73 -15.08
CA ALA A 268 5.07 15.88 -15.36
C ALA A 268 3.98 15.57 -16.40
N LYS A 269 4.32 14.86 -17.50
CA LYS A 269 3.36 14.44 -18.53
C LYS A 269 2.27 13.51 -17.98
N PHE A 270 2.65 12.55 -17.13
CA PHE A 270 1.74 11.47 -16.71
C PHE A 270 1.17 11.58 -15.29
N MET A 271 1.52 12.61 -14.51
CA MET A 271 1.10 12.78 -13.10
C MET A 271 -0.42 12.80 -12.87
N ASN A 272 -1.21 13.19 -13.88
CA ASN A 272 -2.67 13.38 -13.79
C ASN A 272 -3.50 12.21 -14.35
N TYR A 273 -2.89 11.02 -14.54
CA TYR A 273 -3.58 9.82 -15.02
C TYR A 273 -3.68 8.73 -13.95
N ASP A 274 -4.81 8.03 -13.87
CA ASP A 274 -5.10 6.94 -12.91
C ASP A 274 -4.20 5.70 -13.13
N GLY A 275 -3.59 5.61 -14.30
CA GLY A 275 -2.62 4.61 -14.67
C GLY A 275 -2.07 4.87 -16.07
N ILE A 276 -0.93 4.24 -16.38
CA ILE A 276 -0.25 4.38 -17.66
C ILE A 276 -0.15 2.98 -18.29
N LEU A 277 -0.51 2.84 -19.57
CA LEU A 277 -0.26 1.64 -20.37
C LEU A 277 0.81 1.95 -21.43
N CYS A 278 1.75 1.02 -21.63
CA CYS A 278 2.65 1.06 -22.77
C CYS A 278 1.92 0.60 -24.03
N GLU A 279 2.04 1.35 -25.11
CA GLU A 279 1.46 1.03 -26.42
C GLU A 279 2.03 -0.28 -27.00
N GLU A 280 3.36 -0.42 -27.01
CA GLU A 280 4.08 -1.54 -27.67
C GLU A 280 3.75 -2.93 -27.10
N CYS A 281 3.59 -3.03 -25.78
CA CYS A 281 3.44 -4.32 -25.09
C CYS A 281 2.15 -4.43 -24.27
N ASN A 282 1.29 -3.41 -24.30
CA ASN A 282 0.02 -3.35 -23.56
C ASN A 282 0.11 -3.47 -22.02
N ASN A 283 1.32 -3.46 -21.44
CA ASN A 283 1.55 -3.62 -20.01
C ASN A 283 1.39 -2.29 -19.25
N LYS A 284 1.00 -2.36 -17.96
CA LYS A 284 0.95 -1.16 -17.11
C LYS A 284 2.38 -0.71 -16.81
N ILE A 285 2.69 0.55 -17.09
CA ILE A 285 3.91 1.20 -16.62
C ILE A 285 3.79 1.52 -15.14
N ASP A 286 4.88 1.30 -14.41
CA ASP A 286 4.98 1.61 -13.00
C ASP A 286 5.20 3.12 -12.80
N THR A 287 4.33 3.73 -12.00
CA THR A 287 4.35 5.13 -11.57
C THR A 287 5.51 5.47 -10.61
N GLN A 288 6.34 4.50 -10.23
CA GLN A 288 7.65 4.75 -9.62
C GLN A 288 8.74 5.05 -10.66
N TYR A 289 8.64 4.48 -11.87
CA TYR A 289 9.74 4.43 -12.84
C TYR A 289 9.50 5.19 -14.16
N TYR A 290 8.24 5.35 -14.59
CA TYR A 290 7.88 6.06 -15.84
C TYR A 290 8.66 5.59 -17.10
N TYR A 291 8.90 4.28 -17.20
CA TYR A 291 9.34 3.62 -18.43
C TYR A 291 8.73 2.21 -18.50
N CYS A 292 8.61 1.65 -19.71
CA CYS A 292 8.13 0.27 -19.82
C CYS A 292 9.23 -0.76 -19.58
N ILE A 293 9.27 -1.28 -18.34
CA ILE A 293 10.12 -2.40 -17.94
C ILE A 293 10.04 -3.57 -18.95
N SER A 294 8.83 -3.90 -19.42
CA SER A 294 8.61 -4.99 -20.39
C SER A 294 9.17 -4.74 -21.79
N CYS A 295 9.47 -3.50 -22.17
CA CYS A 295 10.14 -3.18 -23.43
C CYS A 295 11.65 -3.10 -23.21
N CYS A 296 12.10 -2.51 -22.10
CA CYS A 296 13.53 -2.49 -21.70
C CYS A 296 14.13 -3.90 -21.51
N TYR A 297 13.32 -4.91 -21.18
CA TYR A 297 13.74 -6.33 -21.12
C TYR A 297 13.79 -7.03 -22.49
N LYS A 298 13.16 -6.46 -23.53
CA LYS A 298 13.18 -7.00 -24.91
C LYS A 298 14.23 -6.35 -25.80
N GLU A 299 14.59 -5.10 -25.52
CA GLU A 299 15.66 -4.41 -26.23
C GLU A 299 17.03 -5.00 -25.84
N THR A 300 17.92 -5.13 -26.82
CA THR A 300 19.27 -5.71 -26.68
C THR A 300 20.38 -4.68 -26.81
N ASP A 301 20.11 -3.55 -27.47
CA ASP A 301 21.04 -2.42 -27.55
C ASP A 301 21.07 -1.67 -26.21
N VAL A 302 22.19 -1.79 -25.48
CA VAL A 302 22.32 -1.24 -24.13
C VAL A 302 22.21 0.29 -24.10
N ASN A 303 22.57 0.99 -25.19
CA ASN A 303 22.39 2.44 -25.27
C ASN A 303 20.90 2.80 -25.31
N LYS A 304 20.09 2.04 -26.06
CA LYS A 304 18.64 2.20 -26.05
C LYS A 304 18.02 1.78 -24.72
N ILE A 305 18.44 0.68 -24.09
CA ILE A 305 17.95 0.29 -22.75
C ILE A 305 18.17 1.43 -21.74
N VAL A 306 19.35 2.05 -21.75
CA VAL A 306 19.69 3.19 -20.87
C VAL A 306 18.87 4.43 -21.22
N HIS A 307 18.73 4.76 -22.51
CA HIS A 307 17.87 5.86 -22.96
C HIS A 307 16.39 5.63 -22.56
N MET A 308 15.86 4.42 -22.72
CA MET A 308 14.50 4.06 -22.30
C MET A 308 14.33 4.19 -20.79
N LYS A 309 15.32 3.79 -19.98
CA LYS A 309 15.33 3.97 -18.51
C LYS A 309 15.40 5.43 -18.06
N PHE A 310 16.27 6.24 -18.67
CA PHE A 310 16.75 7.51 -18.07
C PHE A 310 16.46 8.77 -18.91
N GLY A 311 16.06 8.60 -20.17
CA GLY A 311 15.99 9.65 -21.19
C GLY A 311 17.37 10.15 -21.61
N SER A 312 17.42 11.30 -22.28
CA SER A 312 18.66 11.92 -22.79
C SER A 312 19.66 12.38 -21.72
N ASN A 313 19.31 12.34 -20.42
CA ASN A 313 20.17 12.79 -19.31
C ASN A 313 20.91 11.62 -18.63
N PHE A 314 21.81 10.94 -19.36
CA PHE A 314 22.74 9.97 -18.78
C PHE A 314 24.20 10.42 -18.97
N GLY A 315 25.07 10.01 -18.06
CA GLY A 315 26.50 10.33 -18.11
C GLY A 315 27.31 9.15 -18.64
N ILE A 316 28.38 9.43 -19.40
CA ILE A 316 29.41 8.44 -19.73
C ILE A 316 30.53 8.56 -18.69
N PHE A 317 30.95 7.43 -18.15
CA PHE A 317 32.06 7.25 -17.22
C PHE A 317 33.27 6.77 -18.00
N ASN A 318 34.32 7.58 -17.99
CA ASN A 318 35.48 7.37 -18.82
C ASN A 318 36.57 6.66 -18.00
N THR A 319 37.47 5.94 -18.67
CA THR A 319 38.66 5.32 -18.06
C THR A 319 39.49 6.31 -17.24
N PHE A 320 39.60 7.56 -17.73
CA PHE A 320 40.27 8.66 -17.01
C PHE A 320 39.60 9.03 -15.67
N ASP A 321 38.31 8.74 -15.47
CA ASP A 321 37.62 9.01 -14.20
C ASP A 321 38.04 8.04 -13.09
N TYR A 322 38.76 6.95 -13.41
CA TYR A 322 39.43 6.15 -12.39
C TYR A 322 40.58 6.89 -11.69
N ASN A 323 41.10 8.00 -12.26
CA ASN A 323 42.07 8.86 -11.58
C ASN A 323 41.43 9.72 -10.48
N LEU A 324 40.15 10.05 -10.62
CA LEU A 324 39.37 10.76 -9.61
C LEU A 324 39.14 9.86 -8.39
N ASN A 325 39.09 10.46 -7.20
CA ASN A 325 38.70 9.79 -5.97
C ASN A 325 37.16 9.61 -5.87
N LEU A 326 36.70 8.84 -4.88
CA LEU A 326 35.29 8.50 -4.70
C LEU A 326 34.36 9.70 -4.50
N GLU A 327 34.82 10.78 -3.86
CA GLU A 327 34.04 12.01 -3.67
C GLU A 327 33.98 12.86 -4.95
N GLU A 328 35.09 12.94 -5.68
CA GLU A 328 35.18 13.64 -6.97
C GLU A 328 34.29 12.99 -8.04
N ARG A 329 34.31 11.64 -8.15
CA ARG A 329 33.39 10.90 -9.04
C ARG A 329 31.94 11.11 -8.65
N ARG A 330 31.64 11.07 -7.33
CA ARG A 330 30.30 11.32 -6.80
C ARG A 330 29.82 12.71 -7.18
N ALA A 331 30.67 13.74 -7.04
CA ALA A 331 30.37 15.10 -7.47
C ALA A 331 30.11 15.18 -8.99
N LYS A 332 31.04 14.67 -9.83
CA LYS A 332 30.92 14.68 -11.30
C LYS A 332 29.61 14.07 -11.79
N TYR A 333 29.18 12.94 -11.22
CA TYR A 333 28.01 12.19 -11.69
C TYR A 333 26.70 12.44 -10.91
N THR A 334 26.67 13.36 -9.94
CA THR A 334 25.47 13.60 -9.11
C THR A 334 24.23 14.03 -9.92
N ASN A 335 24.38 14.71 -11.05
CA ASN A 335 23.25 15.31 -11.79
C ASN A 335 22.68 14.45 -12.93
N TYR A 336 23.33 13.36 -13.33
CA TYR A 336 22.83 12.46 -14.38
C TYR A 336 21.82 11.44 -13.84
N ASN A 337 20.81 11.05 -14.63
CA ASN A 337 19.81 10.06 -14.21
C ASN A 337 20.40 8.64 -14.14
N GLY A 338 21.30 8.30 -15.06
CA GLY A 338 22.06 7.04 -15.10
C GLY A 338 23.51 7.28 -15.54
N ILE A 339 24.36 6.25 -15.42
CA ILE A 339 25.80 6.31 -15.76
C ILE A 339 26.17 5.05 -16.57
N LEU A 340 26.88 5.21 -17.69
CA LEU A 340 27.41 4.12 -18.52
C LEU A 340 28.94 4.07 -18.49
N CYS A 341 29.55 2.88 -18.40
CA CYS A 341 30.99 2.70 -18.57
C CYS A 341 31.39 2.65 -20.05
N GLU A 342 32.32 3.49 -20.50
CA GLU A 342 32.76 3.55 -21.91
C GLU A 342 33.36 2.22 -22.44
N GLU A 343 34.06 1.45 -21.60
CA GLU A 343 34.78 0.23 -22.02
C GLU A 343 33.87 -0.96 -22.34
N CYS A 344 32.67 -1.00 -21.75
CA CYS A 344 31.81 -2.17 -21.78
C CYS A 344 30.32 -1.87 -21.95
N ASN A 345 29.94 -0.60 -22.08
CA ASN A 345 28.57 -0.12 -22.20
C ASN A 345 27.62 -0.61 -21.10
N ARG A 346 28.12 -0.93 -19.89
CA ARG A 346 27.31 -1.35 -18.74
C ARG A 346 27.00 -0.19 -17.80
N GLU A 347 25.82 -0.26 -17.20
CA GLU A 347 25.32 0.69 -16.20
C GLU A 347 26.16 0.64 -14.91
N ILE A 348 26.59 1.79 -14.40
CA ILE A 348 27.34 1.92 -13.14
C ILE A 348 26.39 2.31 -12.01
N ASN A 349 26.47 1.58 -10.89
CA ASN A 349 25.70 1.90 -9.69
C ASN A 349 26.17 3.22 -9.05
N LYS A 350 25.27 4.22 -9.06
CA LYS A 350 25.45 5.59 -8.55
C LYS A 350 25.26 5.73 -7.03
N TYR A 351 24.78 4.70 -6.32
CA TYR A 351 24.54 4.80 -4.87
C TYR A 351 25.79 4.47 -4.07
N ASP A 352 26.39 3.32 -4.38
CA ASP A 352 27.42 2.70 -3.55
C ASP A 352 28.85 2.94 -4.05
N ASP A 353 29.12 2.62 -5.33
CA ASP A 353 30.47 2.24 -5.78
C ASP A 353 31.17 3.22 -6.73
N PHE A 354 30.49 3.89 -7.68
CA PHE A 354 31.13 4.81 -8.66
C PHE A 354 32.39 4.25 -9.39
N TYR A 355 32.35 2.96 -9.75
CA TYR A 355 33.27 2.33 -10.70
C TYR A 355 32.53 1.22 -11.46
N CYS A 356 33.04 0.82 -12.63
CA CYS A 356 32.44 -0.31 -13.35
C CYS A 356 32.82 -1.64 -12.69
N THR A 357 31.84 -2.30 -12.07
CA THR A 357 32.03 -3.62 -11.43
C THR A 357 32.48 -4.68 -12.43
N TYR A 358 31.95 -4.68 -13.65
CA TYR A 358 32.31 -5.66 -14.68
C TYR A 358 33.76 -5.52 -15.20
N CYS A 359 34.22 -4.28 -15.42
CA CYS A 359 35.63 -4.04 -15.77
C CYS A 359 36.55 -4.33 -14.57
N TYR A 360 36.15 -3.90 -13.36
CA TYR A 360 36.87 -4.20 -12.13
C TYR A 360 37.03 -5.71 -11.95
N ASP A 361 35.98 -6.52 -12.06
CA ASP A 361 36.09 -7.96 -11.82
C ASP A 361 37.04 -8.65 -12.83
N LYS A 362 37.01 -8.21 -14.10
CA LYS A 362 37.91 -8.67 -15.18
C LYS A 362 39.37 -8.30 -15.01
N GLU A 363 39.69 -7.11 -14.48
CA GLU A 363 41.09 -6.67 -14.36
C GLU A 363 41.89 -7.61 -13.45
N THR A 364 43.10 -7.98 -13.86
CA THR A 364 43.97 -8.88 -13.11
C THR A 364 45.04 -8.14 -12.32
N ASP A 365 45.43 -6.95 -12.75
CA ASP A 365 46.45 -6.12 -12.10
C ASP A 365 45.92 -5.51 -10.78
N VAL A 366 46.74 -5.62 -9.71
CA VAL A 366 46.37 -5.17 -8.35
C VAL A 366 46.32 -3.65 -8.24
N ILE A 367 47.23 -2.95 -8.93
CA ILE A 367 47.38 -1.49 -8.89
C ILE A 367 46.20 -0.87 -9.63
N LYS A 368 45.90 -1.35 -10.83
CA LYS A 368 44.71 -0.94 -11.59
C LYS A 368 43.41 -1.26 -10.85
N LYS A 369 43.25 -2.45 -10.26
CA LYS A 369 42.10 -2.75 -9.39
C LYS A 369 41.95 -1.75 -8.24
N GLY A 370 43.07 -1.30 -7.66
CA GLY A 370 43.10 -0.25 -6.65
C GLY A 370 42.58 1.08 -7.18
N HIS A 371 43.17 1.58 -8.27
CA HIS A 371 42.74 2.82 -8.93
C HIS A 371 41.27 2.79 -9.36
N MET A 372 40.83 1.70 -10.00
CA MET A 372 39.45 1.53 -10.42
C MET A 372 38.48 1.68 -9.25
N LYS A 373 38.76 1.09 -8.09
CA LYS A 373 37.83 1.07 -6.95
C LYS A 373 37.98 2.25 -5.96
N PHE A 374 39.16 2.86 -5.84
CA PHE A 374 39.46 3.84 -4.79
C PHE A 374 40.12 5.14 -5.30
N GLY A 375 40.46 5.24 -6.59
CA GLY A 375 41.26 6.33 -7.11
C GLY A 375 42.73 6.23 -6.66
N SER A 376 43.42 7.35 -6.51
CA SER A 376 44.85 7.40 -6.17
C SER A 376 45.19 7.07 -4.70
N LYS A 377 44.21 6.89 -3.81
CA LYS A 377 44.39 6.80 -2.34
C LYS A 377 44.13 5.40 -1.76
N PHE A 378 44.69 4.35 -2.35
CA PHE A 378 44.62 2.98 -1.79
C PHE A 378 45.98 2.46 -1.30
N GLY A 379 45.94 1.59 -0.30
CA GLY A 379 47.10 0.85 0.19
C GLY A 379 47.16 -0.56 -0.41
N ILE A 380 48.35 -1.04 -0.71
CA ILE A 380 48.61 -2.46 -0.94
C ILE A 380 49.10 -3.06 0.38
N PHE A 381 48.53 -4.20 0.76
CA PHE A 381 48.91 -5.01 1.92
C PHE A 381 49.78 -6.16 1.46
N ASN A 382 51.03 -6.16 1.92
CA ASN A 382 52.07 -7.06 1.46
C ASN A 382 52.22 -8.24 2.43
N THR A 383 52.82 -9.34 2.01
CA THR A 383 53.05 -10.50 2.88
C THR A 383 53.93 -10.18 4.10
N PHE A 384 54.81 -9.18 4.01
CA PHE A 384 55.60 -8.69 5.15
C PHE A 384 54.76 -7.95 6.21
N ASP A 385 53.56 -7.45 5.88
CA ASP A 385 52.69 -6.77 6.84
C ASP A 385 52.07 -7.73 7.86
N TYR A 386 52.12 -9.05 7.63
CA TYR A 386 51.78 -10.04 8.65
C TYR A 386 52.80 -10.15 9.79
N ASN A 387 53.98 -9.53 9.66
CA ASN A 387 54.95 -9.42 10.75
C ASN A 387 54.55 -8.32 11.77
N LEU A 388 53.75 -7.35 11.34
CA LEU A 388 53.25 -6.25 12.17
C LEU A 388 52.06 -6.71 13.03
N ASP A 389 51.93 -6.19 14.25
CA ASP A 389 50.75 -6.44 15.08
C ASP A 389 49.52 -5.66 14.59
N LEU A 390 48.35 -5.96 15.15
CA LEU A 390 47.08 -5.38 14.69
C LEU A 390 47.04 -3.84 14.86
N LYS A 391 47.72 -3.30 15.87
CA LYS A 391 47.78 -1.85 16.14
C LYS A 391 48.74 -1.17 15.16
N GLU A 392 49.87 -1.81 14.86
CA GLU A 392 50.84 -1.34 13.87
C GLU A 392 50.24 -1.33 12.45
N ARG A 393 49.59 -2.43 12.02
CA ARG A 393 48.87 -2.47 10.73
C ARG A 393 47.76 -1.43 10.66
N LYS A 394 47.02 -1.24 11.75
CA LYS A 394 45.98 -0.21 11.83
C LYS A 394 46.56 1.18 11.64
N ALA A 395 47.68 1.50 12.29
CA ALA A 395 48.37 2.78 12.11
C ALA A 395 48.91 2.95 10.68
N LYS A 396 49.52 1.92 10.07
CA LYS A 396 50.04 1.96 8.69
C LYS A 396 48.94 2.27 7.66
N TYR A 397 47.75 1.72 7.83
CA TYR A 397 46.68 1.80 6.83
C TYR A 397 45.50 2.72 7.17
N MET A 398 45.53 3.47 8.27
CA MET A 398 44.39 4.29 8.72
C MET A 398 43.95 5.38 7.73
N ASN A 399 44.87 5.88 6.90
CA ASN A 399 44.66 7.05 6.04
C ASN A 399 44.41 6.71 4.56
N TYR A 400 44.07 5.46 4.23
CA TYR A 400 43.73 5.03 2.86
C TYR A 400 42.23 4.73 2.72
N ASP A 401 41.66 5.10 1.57
CA ASP A 401 40.24 4.88 1.25
C ASP A 401 39.90 3.39 1.05
N GLY A 402 40.92 2.58 0.76
CA GLY A 402 40.83 1.12 0.68
C GLY A 402 42.19 0.43 0.76
N ILE A 403 42.15 -0.87 1.09
CA ILE A 403 43.33 -1.73 1.18
C ILE A 403 43.10 -2.96 0.29
N LEU A 404 44.03 -3.29 -0.60
CA LEU A 404 44.03 -4.54 -1.38
C LEU A 404 45.14 -5.48 -0.92
N CYS A 405 44.88 -6.78 -0.86
CA CYS A 405 45.94 -7.78 -0.62
C CYS A 405 46.70 -8.10 -1.90
N GLU A 406 48.03 -7.98 -1.90
CA GLU A 406 48.90 -8.31 -3.06
C GLU A 406 48.71 -9.74 -3.59
N LYS A 407 48.28 -10.66 -2.72
CA LYS A 407 48.36 -12.11 -2.95
C LYS A 407 47.07 -12.73 -3.51
N CYS A 408 45.98 -11.96 -3.54
CA CYS A 408 44.68 -12.43 -4.04
C CYS A 408 43.77 -11.32 -4.61
N ASN A 409 44.27 -10.08 -4.65
CA ASN A 409 43.66 -8.91 -5.27
C ASN A 409 42.26 -8.55 -4.72
N LYS A 410 41.95 -9.03 -3.50
CA LYS A 410 40.70 -8.74 -2.78
C LYS A 410 40.88 -7.59 -1.78
N LYS A 411 39.80 -6.83 -1.57
CA LYS A 411 39.71 -5.81 -0.52
C LYS A 411 39.90 -6.45 0.85
N ILE A 412 40.79 -5.88 1.66
CA ILE A 412 40.90 -6.16 3.10
C ILE A 412 39.88 -5.30 3.84
N ASN A 413 39.23 -5.88 4.85
CA ASN A 413 38.28 -5.16 5.68
C ASN A 413 39.01 -4.16 6.61
N ASN A 414 38.57 -2.90 6.60
CA ASN A 414 39.13 -1.80 7.42
C ASN A 414 38.92 -2.01 8.95
N TYR A 415 38.23 -3.06 9.38
CA TYR A 415 38.17 -3.50 10.78
C TYR A 415 39.19 -4.60 11.11
N ASP A 416 39.47 -5.50 10.17
CA ASP A 416 40.32 -6.69 10.39
C ASP A 416 41.81 -6.40 10.20
N TYR A 417 42.19 -5.61 9.18
CA TYR A 417 43.59 -5.40 8.78
C TYR A 417 44.40 -6.71 8.55
N TYR A 418 43.75 -7.77 8.07
CA TYR A 418 44.39 -8.94 7.45
C TYR A 418 43.52 -9.44 6.29
N CYS A 419 44.11 -10.18 5.35
CA CYS A 419 43.32 -10.80 4.29
C CYS A 419 42.66 -12.09 4.79
N THR A 420 41.37 -12.00 5.13
CA THR A 420 40.51 -13.13 5.50
C THR A 420 40.59 -14.26 4.48
N TYR A 421 40.41 -13.97 3.19
CA TYR A 421 40.50 -14.96 2.10
C TYR A 421 41.84 -15.72 2.04
N CYS A 422 42.95 -15.10 2.44
CA CYS A 422 44.25 -15.78 2.56
C CYS A 422 44.35 -16.58 3.87
N TYR A 423 43.84 -16.04 4.99
CA TYR A 423 43.82 -16.71 6.30
C TYR A 423 42.94 -17.98 6.29
N ASP A 424 41.80 -17.94 5.60
CA ASP A 424 40.87 -19.07 5.44
C ASP A 424 41.47 -20.19 4.58
N LYS A 425 42.39 -19.85 3.67
CA LYS A 425 43.14 -20.80 2.83
C LYS A 425 44.44 -21.30 3.47
N GLU A 426 44.95 -20.66 4.51
CA GLU A 426 46.19 -21.08 5.18
C GLU A 426 45.90 -22.28 6.11
N THR A 427 46.71 -23.32 5.97
CA THR A 427 46.58 -24.59 6.71
C THR A 427 47.67 -24.75 7.76
N ASN A 428 48.79 -24.04 7.64
CA ASN A 428 49.84 -24.03 8.65
C ASN A 428 49.43 -23.12 9.83
N ILE A 429 49.27 -23.70 11.02
CA ILE A 429 48.81 -22.98 12.22
C ILE A 429 49.69 -21.80 12.61
N ILE A 430 51.01 -21.88 12.41
CA ILE A 430 51.95 -20.82 12.77
C ILE A 430 51.77 -19.63 11.83
N LYS A 431 51.73 -19.87 10.51
CA LYS A 431 51.43 -18.83 9.51
C LYS A 431 50.06 -18.20 9.74
N LYS A 432 49.03 -19.01 9.99
CA LYS A 432 47.66 -18.55 10.26
C LYS A 432 47.57 -17.68 11.52
N GLY A 433 48.36 -18.01 12.55
CA GLY A 433 48.53 -17.20 13.76
C GLY A 433 49.16 -15.84 13.47
N HIS A 434 50.30 -15.82 12.78
CA HIS A 434 50.95 -14.58 12.34
C HIS A 434 50.04 -13.69 11.49
N MET A 435 49.34 -14.28 10.52
CA MET A 435 48.47 -13.53 9.61
C MET A 435 47.38 -12.73 10.32
N LYS A 436 46.87 -13.22 11.45
CA LYS A 436 45.83 -12.54 12.23
C LYS A 436 46.42 -11.70 13.35
N PHE A 437 47.25 -12.29 14.19
CA PHE A 437 47.68 -11.75 15.48
C PHE A 437 49.13 -11.21 15.52
N GLY A 438 49.88 -11.28 14.41
CA GLY A 438 51.30 -10.95 14.40
C GLY A 438 52.13 -11.98 15.21
N SER A 439 53.23 -11.56 15.82
CA SER A 439 54.10 -12.47 16.59
C SER A 439 53.55 -12.95 17.94
N LYS A 440 52.46 -12.37 18.44
CA LYS A 440 51.98 -12.52 19.84
C LYS A 440 50.77 -13.44 19.98
N PHE A 441 50.79 -14.65 19.41
CA PHE A 441 49.72 -15.64 19.60
C PHE A 441 50.18 -16.89 20.37
N GLY A 442 49.25 -17.51 21.10
CA GLY A 442 49.45 -18.80 21.74
C GLY A 442 48.87 -19.93 20.90
N ILE A 443 49.52 -21.10 20.92
CA ILE A 443 48.90 -22.35 20.48
C ILE A 443 48.33 -23.05 21.72
N PHE A 444 47.08 -23.50 21.63
CA PHE A 444 46.39 -24.30 22.64
C PHE A 444 46.50 -25.77 22.25
N ASN A 445 47.17 -26.53 23.11
CA ASN A 445 47.47 -27.93 22.85
C ASN A 445 46.36 -28.81 23.43
N THR A 446 46.20 -30.04 22.95
CA THR A 446 45.19 -30.99 23.49
C THR A 446 45.43 -31.32 24.96
N PHE A 447 46.70 -31.31 25.42
CA PHE A 447 47.06 -31.43 26.82
C PHE A 447 46.57 -30.27 27.70
N ASP A 448 46.30 -29.08 27.14
CA ASP A 448 45.78 -27.94 27.90
C ASP A 448 44.32 -28.11 28.33
N TYR A 449 43.63 -29.15 27.86
CA TYR A 449 42.36 -29.57 28.44
C TYR A 449 42.51 -30.20 29.84
N ASN A 450 43.70 -30.68 30.22
CA ASN A 450 43.97 -31.21 31.58
C ASN A 450 43.99 -30.09 32.63
N LEU A 451 44.39 -28.88 32.22
CA LEU A 451 44.44 -27.69 33.07
C LEU A 451 43.02 -27.21 33.43
N ASP A 452 42.85 -26.67 34.64
CA ASP A 452 41.60 -26.04 35.05
C ASP A 452 41.36 -24.70 34.30
N LEU A 453 40.20 -24.08 34.52
CA LEU A 453 39.82 -22.86 33.80
C LEU A 453 40.61 -21.62 34.27
N LYS A 454 41.16 -21.63 35.49
CA LYS A 454 42.00 -20.57 36.08
C LYS A 454 43.46 -20.69 35.62
N GLU A 455 43.99 -21.90 35.55
CA GLU A 455 45.29 -22.22 34.96
C GLU A 455 45.36 -21.84 33.49
N ARG A 456 44.35 -22.22 32.70
CA ARG A 456 44.27 -21.82 31.28
C ARG A 456 44.14 -20.30 31.09
N LYS A 457 43.41 -19.61 31.96
CA LYS A 457 43.39 -18.14 31.99
C LYS A 457 44.81 -17.60 32.21
N ALA A 458 45.50 -18.05 33.25
CA ALA A 458 46.86 -17.60 33.55
C ALA A 458 47.84 -17.88 32.38
N LYS A 459 47.81 -19.08 31.79
CA LYS A 459 48.66 -19.46 30.66
C LYS A 459 48.45 -18.60 29.41
N TYR A 460 47.20 -18.23 29.09
CA TYR A 460 46.86 -17.59 27.82
C TYR A 460 46.43 -16.12 27.87
N MET A 461 46.35 -15.50 29.05
CA MET A 461 45.87 -14.11 29.21
C MET A 461 46.68 -13.10 28.37
N ASN A 462 48.00 -13.28 28.26
CA ASN A 462 48.93 -12.29 27.71
C ASN A 462 49.18 -12.38 26.19
N TYR A 463 48.69 -13.41 25.49
CA TYR A 463 48.76 -13.49 24.03
C TYR A 463 47.60 -12.71 23.40
N ASP A 464 47.79 -12.04 22.26
CA ASP A 464 46.71 -11.31 21.58
C ASP A 464 45.65 -12.26 20.99
N GLY A 465 46.07 -13.45 20.55
CA GLY A 465 45.21 -14.52 20.06
C GLY A 465 45.60 -15.92 20.55
N ILE A 466 44.69 -16.88 20.40
CA ILE A 466 44.90 -18.29 20.74
C ILE A 466 44.37 -19.15 19.58
N LEU A 467 45.17 -20.07 19.05
CA LEU A 467 44.76 -21.05 18.02
C LEU A 467 44.76 -22.48 18.59
N CYS A 468 43.76 -23.28 18.24
CA CYS A 468 43.71 -24.70 18.63
C CYS A 468 44.52 -25.59 17.67
N GLU A 469 45.47 -26.38 18.19
CA GLU A 469 46.32 -27.28 17.39
C GLU A 469 45.51 -28.29 16.54
N LYS A 470 44.35 -28.74 17.05
CA LYS A 470 43.56 -29.83 16.48
C LYS A 470 42.69 -29.40 15.30
N CYS A 471 42.45 -28.11 15.10
CA CYS A 471 41.54 -27.62 14.05
C CYS A 471 41.87 -26.25 13.45
N ASN A 472 42.99 -25.62 13.82
CA ASN A 472 43.46 -24.34 13.26
C ASN A 472 42.41 -23.21 13.29
N ASN A 473 41.57 -23.21 14.33
CA ASN A 473 40.55 -22.19 14.58
C ASN A 473 40.87 -21.42 15.88
N ASP A 474 40.46 -20.16 15.92
CA ASP A 474 40.62 -19.28 17.07
C ASP A 474 39.87 -19.83 18.31
N ILE A 475 40.51 -19.71 19.48
CA ILE A 475 39.86 -19.90 20.78
C ILE A 475 39.57 -18.52 21.36
N TYR A 476 38.28 -18.20 21.51
CA TYR A 476 37.86 -16.98 22.19
C TYR A 476 38.30 -16.99 23.65
N LYS A 477 39.02 -15.93 24.09
CA LYS A 477 39.41 -15.67 25.49
C LYS A 477 38.25 -15.61 26.49
N ARG A 478 36.99 -15.64 26.06
CA ARG A 478 35.84 -15.81 26.97
C ARG A 478 35.74 -17.24 27.53
N PHE A 479 36.23 -18.24 26.79
CA PHE A 479 35.97 -19.65 27.07
C PHE A 479 37.22 -20.47 27.43
N TYR A 480 38.39 -20.15 26.85
CA TYR A 480 39.63 -20.93 27.05
C TYR A 480 39.47 -22.45 26.76
N TYR A 481 38.60 -22.80 25.82
CA TYR A 481 38.52 -24.11 25.19
C TYR A 481 38.08 -23.95 23.73
N CYS A 482 38.54 -24.81 22.82
CA CYS A 482 38.09 -24.76 21.44
C CYS A 482 36.64 -25.26 21.30
N ILE A 483 35.72 -24.35 21.00
CA ILE A 483 34.29 -24.65 20.77
C ILE A 483 34.15 -25.69 19.64
N TYR A 484 34.85 -25.50 18.51
CA TYR A 484 34.75 -26.40 17.35
C TYR A 484 35.22 -27.83 17.64
N CYS A 485 36.23 -28.01 18.50
CA CYS A 485 36.64 -29.34 18.96
C CYS A 485 35.68 -29.89 20.01
N TYR A 486 35.18 -29.03 20.91
CA TYR A 486 34.17 -29.41 21.91
C TYR A 486 32.90 -29.91 21.23
N ASP A 487 32.29 -29.17 20.29
CA ASP A 487 31.02 -29.54 19.66
C ASP A 487 31.10 -30.89 18.94
N LYS A 488 32.21 -31.16 18.25
CA LYS A 488 32.49 -32.42 17.54
C LYS A 488 32.73 -33.64 18.44
N GLU A 489 33.09 -33.46 19.71
CA GLU A 489 33.31 -34.58 20.61
C GLU A 489 31.97 -35.26 20.94
N THR A 490 31.94 -36.59 20.99
CA THR A 490 30.72 -37.37 21.28
C THR A 490 30.74 -37.96 22.68
N ASP A 491 31.93 -38.20 23.22
CA ASP A 491 32.13 -38.61 24.60
C ASP A 491 31.79 -37.45 25.56
N VAL A 492 30.73 -37.64 26.34
CA VAL A 492 30.22 -36.64 27.30
C VAL A 492 31.27 -36.30 28.37
N ASN A 493 32.08 -37.27 28.80
CA ASN A 493 33.14 -37.06 29.79
C ASN A 493 34.31 -36.28 29.19
N LYS A 494 34.70 -36.54 27.94
CA LYS A 494 35.69 -35.71 27.23
C LYS A 494 35.17 -34.29 27.01
N LYS A 495 33.91 -34.10 26.59
CA LYS A 495 33.26 -32.77 26.51
C LYS A 495 33.36 -31.98 27.82
N ARG A 496 33.03 -32.61 28.95
CA ARG A 496 33.13 -31.99 30.29
C ARG A 496 34.56 -31.58 30.63
N HIS A 497 35.51 -32.49 30.44
CA HIS A 497 36.92 -32.25 30.72
C HIS A 497 37.49 -31.12 29.84
N MET A 498 37.15 -31.08 28.55
CA MET A 498 37.53 -29.99 27.65
C MET A 498 37.02 -28.62 28.15
N LYS A 499 35.82 -28.58 28.73
CA LYS A 499 35.13 -27.37 29.20
C LYS A 499 35.58 -26.87 30.58
N PHE A 500 35.85 -27.77 31.52
CA PHE A 500 36.11 -27.46 32.94
C PHE A 500 37.48 -27.91 33.47
N GLY A 501 38.20 -28.75 32.72
CA GLY A 501 39.44 -29.38 33.16
C GLY A 501 39.19 -30.50 34.16
N SER A 502 40.14 -30.69 35.07
CA SER A 502 40.03 -31.59 36.23
C SER A 502 39.10 -31.05 37.34
N ASN A 503 38.89 -29.73 37.42
CA ASN A 503 38.16 -29.06 38.50
C ASN A 503 36.62 -29.10 38.35
N PHE A 504 36.03 -30.29 38.28
CA PHE A 504 34.57 -30.46 38.30
C PHE A 504 34.10 -31.43 39.38
N LYS A 505 32.84 -31.30 39.80
CA LYS A 505 32.24 -32.18 40.80
C LYS A 505 30.88 -32.73 40.39
N ILE A 506 30.60 -33.96 40.80
CA ILE A 506 29.27 -34.55 40.68
C ILE A 506 28.39 -34.02 41.83
N PHE A 507 27.22 -33.52 41.47
CA PHE A 507 26.12 -33.17 42.36
C PHE A 507 25.32 -34.44 42.67
N ASN A 508 25.26 -34.75 43.97
CA ASN A 508 24.57 -35.93 44.48
C ASN A 508 23.10 -35.60 44.74
N THR A 509 22.14 -36.42 44.30
CA THR A 509 20.71 -36.10 44.48
C THR A 509 20.21 -36.28 45.91
N PHE A 510 20.95 -36.94 46.80
CA PHE A 510 20.71 -36.88 48.24
C PHE A 510 20.89 -35.44 48.80
N ASP A 511 21.69 -34.58 48.15
CA ASP A 511 21.83 -33.17 48.56
C ASP A 511 20.55 -32.35 48.35
N TYR A 512 19.57 -32.84 47.58
CA TYR A 512 18.25 -32.21 47.52
C TYR A 512 17.44 -32.39 48.81
N THR A 513 17.66 -33.50 49.51
CA THR A 513 16.97 -33.83 50.76
C THR A 513 17.76 -33.33 51.97
N ASN A 514 19.09 -33.45 51.92
CA ASN A 514 19.96 -33.22 53.05
C ASN A 514 20.47 -31.77 53.16
N LEU A 515 20.43 -30.97 52.09
CA LEU A 515 20.99 -29.61 52.06
C LEU A 515 20.02 -28.57 51.47
N ASN A 516 19.86 -27.45 52.17
CA ASN A 516 19.16 -26.28 51.67
C ASN A 516 19.98 -25.55 50.57
N LEU A 517 19.40 -24.50 49.96
CA LEU A 517 20.03 -23.79 48.84
C LEU A 517 21.38 -23.13 49.20
N GLU A 518 21.51 -22.55 50.40
CA GLU A 518 22.75 -21.89 50.84
C GLU A 518 23.84 -22.90 51.22
N GLU A 519 23.45 -24.05 51.78
CA GLU A 519 24.37 -25.16 52.02
C GLU A 519 24.87 -25.77 50.71
N ARG A 520 24.00 -25.92 49.69
CA ARG A 520 24.41 -26.37 48.35
C ARG A 520 25.30 -25.36 47.63
N LYS A 521 25.05 -24.05 47.78
CA LYS A 521 25.97 -22.98 47.35
C LYS A 521 27.34 -23.20 47.98
N ALA A 522 27.42 -23.23 49.31
CA ALA A 522 28.69 -23.39 50.04
C ALA A 522 29.46 -24.66 49.63
N LYS A 523 28.77 -25.80 49.48
CA LYS A 523 29.38 -27.09 49.09
C LYS A 523 29.95 -27.11 47.68
N TYR A 524 29.37 -26.35 46.73
CA TYR A 524 29.65 -26.51 45.29
C TYR A 524 30.18 -25.26 44.57
N MET A 525 30.25 -24.10 45.22
CA MET A 525 30.69 -22.84 44.59
C MET A 525 32.11 -22.90 44.00
N ASN A 526 33.05 -23.57 44.68
CA ASN A 526 34.50 -23.45 44.42
C ASN A 526 35.04 -24.31 43.26
N TYR A 527 34.25 -25.22 42.68
CA TYR A 527 34.63 -25.97 41.48
C TYR A 527 34.50 -25.08 40.23
N ASP A 528 34.97 -25.53 39.05
CA ASP A 528 34.67 -24.90 37.76
C ASP A 528 33.39 -25.50 37.13
N GLY A 529 33.20 -26.82 37.20
CA GLY A 529 31.98 -27.53 36.75
C GLY A 529 31.17 -28.19 37.88
N ILE A 530 29.84 -28.25 37.74
CA ILE A 530 28.96 -29.10 38.57
C ILE A 530 28.07 -29.92 37.63
N LEU A 531 27.97 -31.23 37.84
CA LEU A 531 27.22 -32.16 37.00
C LEU A 531 26.28 -33.02 37.84
N CYS A 532 24.99 -33.09 37.52
CA CYS A 532 24.08 -33.96 38.28
C CYS A 532 24.23 -35.44 37.89
N GLU A 533 24.37 -36.31 38.89
CA GLU A 533 24.49 -37.77 38.71
C GLU A 533 23.35 -38.38 37.88
N LYS A 534 22.10 -37.90 38.01
CA LYS A 534 20.92 -38.47 37.32
C LYS A 534 20.78 -38.00 35.88
N CYS A 535 20.82 -36.68 35.66
CA CYS A 535 20.57 -36.12 34.32
C CYS A 535 21.83 -35.98 33.47
N ASN A 536 23.03 -36.17 34.04
CA ASN A 536 24.32 -35.90 33.41
C ASN A 536 24.52 -34.46 32.86
N ASN A 537 23.59 -33.54 33.12
CA ASN A 537 23.67 -32.14 32.68
C ASN A 537 24.40 -31.25 33.69
N ASP A 538 24.95 -30.15 33.19
CA ASP A 538 25.52 -29.07 33.98
C ASP A 538 24.48 -28.45 34.92
N ILE A 539 24.89 -28.16 36.16
CA ILE A 539 24.11 -27.35 37.11
C ILE A 539 24.64 -25.91 37.09
N TYR A 540 23.74 -24.95 36.87
CA TYR A 540 24.11 -23.53 36.78
C TYR A 540 24.28 -22.89 38.17
N LYS A 541 25.45 -22.28 38.39
CA LYS A 541 25.92 -21.76 39.70
C LYS A 541 25.39 -20.39 40.08
N TYR A 542 24.97 -19.56 39.14
CA TYR A 542 24.62 -18.18 39.49
C TYR A 542 23.25 -18.08 40.19
N ASP A 543 22.31 -18.97 39.83
CA ASP A 543 20.90 -18.82 40.22
C ASP A 543 20.31 -20.02 40.98
N ASN A 544 20.73 -21.26 40.68
CA ASN A 544 19.88 -22.43 40.95
C ASN A 544 20.49 -23.54 41.83
N PHE A 545 21.71 -24.03 41.58
CA PHE A 545 22.26 -25.20 42.32
C PHE A 545 21.34 -26.46 42.34
N TYR A 546 20.55 -26.67 41.29
CA TYR A 546 19.83 -27.91 40.98
C TYR A 546 19.87 -28.21 39.47
N CYS A 547 19.82 -29.49 39.07
CA CYS A 547 19.58 -29.84 37.66
C CYS A 547 18.14 -29.46 37.28
N THR A 548 18.00 -28.39 36.49
CA THR A 548 16.73 -27.95 35.91
C THR A 548 16.04 -29.08 35.16
N TYR A 549 16.76 -29.84 34.33
CA TYR A 549 16.21 -30.98 33.60
C TYR A 549 15.65 -32.11 34.51
N CYS A 550 16.23 -32.33 35.70
CA CYS A 550 15.62 -33.24 36.69
C CYS A 550 14.36 -32.60 37.30
N TYR A 551 14.44 -31.32 37.65
CA TYR A 551 13.33 -30.56 38.22
C TYR A 551 12.14 -30.57 37.27
N ASP A 552 12.32 -30.21 36.00
CA ASP A 552 11.24 -30.15 35.00
C ASP A 552 10.53 -31.51 34.85
N LYS A 553 11.30 -32.61 34.86
CA LYS A 553 10.80 -33.99 34.79
C LYS A 553 10.12 -34.51 36.06
N GLU A 554 10.36 -33.92 37.24
CA GLU A 554 9.81 -34.42 38.49
C GLU A 554 8.29 -34.17 38.59
N THR A 555 7.53 -35.20 38.95
CA THR A 555 6.07 -35.19 39.05
C THR A 555 5.56 -35.16 40.49
N ASP A 556 6.45 -35.31 41.47
CA ASP A 556 6.16 -35.14 42.89
C ASP A 556 6.39 -33.67 43.33
N VAL A 557 5.34 -33.04 43.87
CA VAL A 557 5.36 -31.63 44.35
C VAL A 557 6.33 -31.44 45.51
N ILE A 558 6.42 -32.41 46.42
CA ILE A 558 7.30 -32.36 47.60
C ILE A 558 8.75 -32.46 47.14
N LYS A 559 9.07 -33.43 46.27
CA LYS A 559 10.42 -33.55 45.67
C LYS A 559 10.82 -32.29 44.90
N LYS A 560 9.92 -31.70 44.09
CA LYS A 560 10.16 -30.41 43.40
C LYS A 560 10.54 -29.28 44.37
N GLY A 561 9.82 -29.15 45.48
CA GLY A 561 10.13 -28.15 46.51
C GLY A 561 11.52 -28.34 47.12
N HIS A 562 11.83 -29.56 47.57
CA HIS A 562 13.14 -29.92 48.11
C HIS A 562 14.28 -29.66 47.11
N MET A 563 14.11 -30.04 45.84
CA MET A 563 15.10 -29.78 44.80
C MET A 563 15.44 -28.28 44.65
N LYS A 564 14.44 -27.40 44.78
CA LYS A 564 14.63 -25.96 44.60
C LYS A 564 15.18 -25.24 45.84
N LEU A 565 14.73 -25.60 47.03
CA LEU A 565 15.00 -24.83 48.28
C LEU A 565 15.38 -25.66 49.51
N GLY A 566 15.37 -26.99 49.43
CA GLY A 566 15.27 -27.82 50.63
C GLY A 566 13.90 -27.63 51.29
N SER A 567 13.82 -27.60 52.62
CA SER A 567 12.54 -27.64 53.35
C SER A 567 11.75 -26.31 53.43
N LYS A 568 12.18 -25.23 52.76
CA LYS A 568 11.57 -23.87 52.86
C LYS A 568 10.54 -23.55 51.76
N PHE A 569 9.59 -24.44 51.50
CA PHE A 569 8.52 -24.20 50.51
C PHE A 569 7.13 -24.52 51.05
N GLY A 570 6.13 -23.79 50.56
CA GLY A 570 4.72 -24.03 50.88
C GLY A 570 4.02 -24.79 49.76
N ILE A 571 3.07 -25.67 50.12
CA ILE A 571 2.17 -26.31 49.15
C ILE A 571 0.82 -25.60 49.19
N PHE A 572 0.37 -25.12 48.04
CA PHE A 572 -0.95 -24.54 47.83
C PHE A 572 -1.91 -25.65 47.39
N LYS A 573 -2.82 -26.01 48.28
CA LYS A 573 -3.78 -27.09 48.07
C LYS A 573 -5.02 -26.60 47.34
N THR A 574 -5.81 -27.53 46.81
CA THR A 574 -7.04 -27.19 46.08
C THR A 574 -8.05 -26.41 46.95
N PHE A 575 -8.10 -26.66 48.26
CA PHE A 575 -8.95 -25.93 49.21
C PHE A 575 -8.50 -24.49 49.49
N ASP A 576 -7.24 -24.13 49.20
CA ASP A 576 -6.73 -22.77 49.42
C ASP A 576 -7.32 -21.74 48.43
N TYR A 577 -8.02 -22.21 47.40
CA TYR A 577 -8.86 -21.37 46.55
C TYR A 577 -10.13 -20.84 47.25
N ASN A 578 -10.54 -21.42 48.38
CA ASN A 578 -11.67 -20.90 49.17
C ASN A 578 -11.28 -19.64 49.97
N LEU A 579 -9.99 -19.49 50.29
CA LEU A 579 -9.45 -18.31 50.98
C LEU A 579 -9.48 -17.08 50.07
N ASN A 580 -9.64 -15.89 50.64
CA ASN A 580 -9.48 -14.61 49.94
C ASN A 580 -7.99 -14.21 49.79
N LEU A 581 -7.70 -13.13 49.05
CA LEU A 581 -6.31 -12.74 48.75
C LEU A 581 -5.47 -12.41 50.00
N GLU A 582 -6.04 -11.75 51.01
CA GLU A 582 -5.33 -11.39 52.25
C GLU A 582 -5.12 -12.60 53.16
N GLU A 583 -6.07 -13.53 53.21
CA GLU A 583 -5.93 -14.82 53.89
C GLU A 583 -4.82 -15.67 53.27
N ARG A 584 -4.74 -15.73 51.92
CA ARG A 584 -3.66 -16.44 51.22
C ARG A 584 -2.30 -15.77 51.40
N LYS A 585 -2.25 -14.43 51.40
CA LYS A 585 -1.04 -13.66 51.75
C LYS A 585 -0.56 -14.06 53.14
N ALA A 586 -1.41 -13.94 54.16
CA ALA A 586 -1.07 -14.29 55.54
C ALA A 586 -0.60 -15.74 55.68
N LYS A 587 -1.31 -16.70 55.07
CA LYS A 587 -0.96 -18.12 55.11
C LYS A 587 0.40 -18.45 54.49
N TYR A 588 0.80 -17.75 53.42
CA TYR A 588 1.98 -18.10 52.63
C TYR A 588 3.15 -17.10 52.68
N MET A 589 3.03 -16.00 53.42
CA MET A 589 4.04 -14.92 53.50
C MET A 589 5.47 -15.44 53.78
N ASN A 590 5.58 -16.38 54.73
CA ASN A 590 6.84 -16.87 55.31
C ASN A 590 7.52 -18.01 54.55
N TYR A 591 6.92 -18.56 53.49
CA TYR A 591 7.57 -19.56 52.63
C TYR A 591 8.29 -18.89 51.47
N ASP A 592 9.50 -19.31 51.10
CA ASP A 592 10.25 -18.61 50.03
C ASP A 592 9.63 -18.83 48.64
N VAL A 593 9.19 -20.06 48.34
CA VAL A 593 8.36 -20.41 47.15
C VAL A 593 7.11 -21.15 47.58
N ILE A 594 6.04 -20.99 46.79
CA ILE A 594 4.76 -21.69 46.93
C ILE A 594 4.58 -22.57 45.68
N LEU A 595 4.31 -23.86 45.83
CA LEU A 595 4.04 -24.79 44.72
C LEU A 595 2.55 -25.17 44.67
N CYS A 596 1.97 -25.23 43.48
CA CYS A 596 0.59 -25.69 43.28
C CYS A 596 0.48 -27.21 43.30
N GLU A 597 -0.33 -27.75 44.22
CA GLU A 597 -0.65 -29.19 44.36
C GLU A 597 -1.14 -29.85 43.05
N LYS A 598 -1.89 -29.11 42.23
CA LYS A 598 -2.58 -29.63 41.03
C LYS A 598 -1.73 -29.65 39.76
N CYS A 599 -0.61 -28.94 39.70
CA CYS A 599 0.20 -28.81 38.47
C CYS A 599 1.72 -28.63 38.67
N ASN A 600 2.18 -28.63 39.92
CA ASN A 600 3.58 -28.57 40.33
C ASN A 600 4.33 -27.29 39.92
N ASN A 601 3.61 -26.26 39.46
CA ASN A 601 4.17 -24.97 39.09
C ASN A 601 4.24 -24.01 40.27
N ASP A 602 5.27 -23.16 40.27
CA ASP A 602 5.43 -22.03 41.17
C ASP A 602 4.21 -21.08 41.13
N ILE A 603 3.74 -20.69 42.31
CA ILE A 603 2.79 -19.60 42.50
C ILE A 603 3.57 -18.35 42.89
N TYR A 604 3.53 -17.33 42.02
CA TYR A 604 4.13 -16.03 42.30
C TYR A 604 3.52 -15.37 43.54
N LYS A 605 4.36 -14.91 44.48
CA LYS A 605 3.97 -14.10 45.65
C LYS A 605 3.30 -12.74 45.32
N ARG A 606 3.20 -12.35 44.04
CA ARG A 606 2.37 -11.21 43.61
C ARG A 606 0.90 -11.59 43.39
N ASN A 607 0.62 -12.88 43.19
CA ASN A 607 -0.68 -13.37 42.75
C ASN A 607 -1.39 -14.20 43.83
N TYR A 608 -0.68 -15.06 44.57
CA TYR A 608 -1.26 -16.03 45.52
C TYR A 608 -2.39 -16.91 44.92
N TYR A 609 -2.30 -17.19 43.62
CA TYR A 609 -3.06 -18.25 42.93
C TYR A 609 -2.22 -18.83 41.80
N CYS A 610 -2.44 -20.11 41.47
CA CYS A 610 -1.78 -20.70 40.30
C CYS A 610 -2.43 -20.20 39.00
N THR A 611 -1.69 -19.37 38.27
CA THR A 611 -2.07 -18.85 36.94
C THR A 611 -2.31 -19.97 35.94
N TYR A 612 -1.40 -20.95 35.85
CA TYR A 612 -1.52 -22.09 34.94
C TYR A 612 -2.83 -22.87 35.12
N CYS A 613 -3.24 -23.11 36.38
CA CYS A 613 -4.52 -23.76 36.66
C CYS A 613 -5.70 -22.83 36.37
N TYR A 614 -5.61 -21.54 36.74
CA TYR A 614 -6.63 -20.54 36.45
C TYR A 614 -6.88 -20.42 34.95
N ASP A 615 -5.84 -20.33 34.12
CA ASP A 615 -5.98 -20.19 32.66
C ASP A 615 -6.64 -21.42 32.02
N LYS A 616 -6.28 -22.62 32.48
CA LYS A 616 -6.87 -23.89 32.03
C LYS A 616 -8.31 -24.12 32.51
N GLU A 617 -8.75 -23.49 33.59
CA GLU A 617 -10.10 -23.72 34.13
C GLU A 617 -11.18 -23.15 33.21
N THR A 618 -12.17 -23.98 32.88
CA THR A 618 -13.30 -23.64 31.98
C THR A 618 -14.59 -23.38 32.71
N ASP A 619 -14.73 -23.84 33.95
CA ASP A 619 -15.86 -23.53 34.83
C ASP A 619 -15.70 -22.10 35.39
N ILE A 620 -16.66 -21.20 35.08
CA ILE A 620 -16.58 -19.78 35.50
C ILE A 620 -16.63 -19.60 37.02
N ILE A 621 -17.34 -20.48 37.75
CA ILE A 621 -17.44 -20.42 39.21
C ILE A 621 -16.09 -20.80 39.82
N LYS A 622 -15.52 -21.94 39.40
CA LYS A 622 -14.20 -22.39 39.85
C LYS A 622 -13.13 -21.35 39.49
N LYS A 623 -13.13 -20.85 38.25
CA LYS A 623 -12.18 -19.82 37.77
C LYS A 623 -12.26 -18.53 38.60
N GLY A 624 -13.47 -18.12 39.00
CA GLY A 624 -13.70 -16.98 39.90
C GLY A 624 -13.07 -17.20 41.28
N HIS A 625 -13.44 -18.29 41.97
CA HIS A 625 -12.85 -18.65 43.27
C HIS A 625 -11.32 -18.76 43.20
N MET A 626 -10.78 -19.32 42.12
CA MET A 626 -9.34 -19.50 41.97
C MET A 626 -8.55 -18.19 42.04
N LYS A 627 -9.06 -17.07 41.51
CA LYS A 627 -8.38 -15.77 41.58
C LYS A 627 -8.85 -14.90 42.75
N PHE A 628 -10.14 -14.88 43.07
CA PHE A 628 -10.76 -13.88 43.94
C PHE A 628 -11.35 -14.44 45.25
N GLY A 629 -11.25 -15.76 45.48
CA GLY A 629 -12.02 -16.41 46.55
C GLY A 629 -13.53 -16.22 46.32
N SER A 630 -14.32 -16.18 47.38
CA SER A 630 -15.80 -16.08 47.28
C SER A 630 -16.35 -14.69 46.92
N LYS A 631 -15.51 -13.70 46.59
CA LYS A 631 -15.88 -12.29 46.37
C LYS A 631 -15.77 -11.83 44.90
N PHE A 632 -16.23 -12.64 43.94
CA PHE A 632 -16.30 -12.23 42.53
C PHE A 632 -17.74 -12.10 42.02
N GLY A 633 -17.94 -11.16 41.10
CA GLY A 633 -19.19 -11.01 40.35
C GLY A 633 -19.14 -11.76 39.03
N ILE A 634 -20.28 -12.31 38.60
CA ILE A 634 -20.48 -12.75 37.22
C ILE A 634 -21.23 -11.64 36.50
N PHE A 635 -20.70 -11.21 35.34
CA PHE A 635 -21.33 -10.24 34.46
C PHE A 635 -22.14 -10.97 33.40
N ASN A 636 -23.46 -10.78 33.46
CA ASN A 636 -24.41 -11.49 32.62
C ASN A 636 -24.73 -10.67 31.37
N THR A 637 -25.23 -11.31 30.30
CA THR A 637 -25.63 -10.60 29.07
C THR A 637 -26.67 -9.52 29.31
N PHE A 638 -27.57 -9.71 30.26
CA PHE A 638 -28.57 -8.70 30.65
C PHE A 638 -27.95 -7.44 31.28
N ASP A 639 -26.74 -7.50 31.85
CA ASP A 639 -26.07 -6.32 32.39
C ASP A 639 -25.60 -5.35 31.30
N TYR A 640 -25.54 -5.79 30.04
CA TYR A 640 -25.37 -4.88 28.92
C TYR A 640 -26.55 -3.92 28.72
N ASN A 641 -27.73 -4.19 29.28
CA ASN A 641 -28.87 -3.26 29.25
C ASN A 641 -28.70 -2.09 30.25
N LEU A 642 -27.94 -2.30 31.33
CA LEU A 642 -27.60 -1.28 32.32
C LEU A 642 -26.63 -0.24 31.71
N ASN A 643 -26.72 1.02 32.15
CA ASN A 643 -25.70 2.03 31.83
C ASN A 643 -24.47 1.88 32.74
N LEU A 644 -23.38 2.56 32.39
CA LEU A 644 -22.08 2.46 33.10
C LEU A 644 -22.20 2.72 34.61
N GLU A 645 -23.03 3.67 35.03
CA GLU A 645 -23.26 4.01 36.44
C GLU A 645 -23.96 2.87 37.21
N LYS A 646 -25.03 2.29 36.64
CA LYS A 646 -25.72 1.15 37.25
C LYS A 646 -24.84 -0.10 37.30
N ARG A 647 -23.96 -0.32 36.31
CA ARG A 647 -22.97 -1.41 36.34
C ARG A 647 -21.90 -1.18 37.40
N ARG A 648 -21.41 0.06 37.56
CA ARG A 648 -20.52 0.45 38.65
C ARG A 648 -21.18 0.14 39.99
N ALA A 649 -22.37 0.65 40.26
CA ALA A 649 -23.11 0.39 41.49
C ALA A 649 -23.36 -1.11 41.75
N LYS A 650 -23.71 -1.90 40.72
CA LYS A 650 -23.93 -3.36 40.86
C LYS A 650 -22.66 -4.12 41.25
N TYR A 651 -21.49 -3.71 40.76
CA TYR A 651 -20.25 -4.48 40.88
C TYR A 651 -19.16 -3.87 41.79
N MET A 652 -19.38 -2.68 42.37
CA MET A 652 -18.38 -1.93 43.16
C MET A 652 -17.78 -2.70 44.35
N ASN A 653 -18.51 -3.66 44.91
CA ASN A 653 -18.13 -4.40 46.12
C ASN A 653 -17.55 -5.80 45.86
N TYR A 654 -17.18 -6.12 44.62
CA TYR A 654 -16.52 -7.39 44.27
C TYR A 654 -15.03 -7.18 43.94
N ASP A 655 -14.20 -8.12 44.39
CA ASP A 655 -12.74 -8.09 44.18
C ASP A 655 -12.36 -8.35 42.70
N GLY A 656 -13.31 -8.86 41.91
CA GLY A 656 -13.21 -9.00 40.46
C GLY A 656 -14.52 -9.41 39.79
N ILE A 657 -14.55 -9.32 38.46
CA ILE A 657 -15.74 -9.56 37.64
C ILE A 657 -15.38 -10.49 36.47
N LEU A 658 -16.09 -11.60 36.27
CA LEU A 658 -15.93 -12.51 35.12
C LEU A 658 -17.13 -12.42 34.17
N CYS A 659 -16.90 -12.44 32.85
CA CYS A 659 -17.97 -12.43 31.85
C CYS A 659 -18.47 -13.84 31.52
N GLU A 660 -19.78 -14.08 31.66
CA GLU A 660 -20.43 -15.38 31.40
C GLU A 660 -20.14 -15.97 30.01
N LYS A 661 -19.90 -15.11 29.01
CA LYS A 661 -19.79 -15.50 27.60
C LYS A 661 -18.41 -16.00 27.17
N CYS A 662 -17.37 -15.77 27.97
CA CYS A 662 -15.99 -16.01 27.54
C CYS A 662 -15.02 -16.33 28.68
N ASN A 663 -15.49 -16.31 29.93
CA ASN A 663 -14.70 -16.58 31.15
C ASN A 663 -13.44 -15.70 31.25
N LYS A 664 -13.50 -14.49 30.65
CA LYS A 664 -12.50 -13.44 30.80
C LYS A 664 -12.96 -12.41 31.82
N GLU A 665 -11.97 -11.89 32.52
CA GLU A 665 -12.08 -10.81 33.50
C GLU A 665 -12.51 -9.51 32.82
N ILE A 666 -13.42 -8.78 33.46
CA ILE A 666 -13.86 -7.45 33.03
C ILE A 666 -13.01 -6.41 33.75
N ASN A 667 -12.54 -5.42 33.00
CA ASN A 667 -11.74 -4.33 33.53
C ASN A 667 -12.61 -3.36 34.37
N ASN A 668 -12.22 -3.14 35.64
CA ASN A 668 -12.92 -2.32 36.63
C ASN A 668 -12.97 -0.81 36.31
N HIS A 669 -12.37 -0.33 35.21
CA HIS A 669 -12.62 1.02 34.69
C HIS A 669 -13.82 1.06 33.73
N TYR A 670 -14.01 -0.01 32.95
CA TYR A 670 -14.90 -0.06 31.79
C TYR A 670 -16.26 -0.72 32.07
N TYR A 671 -16.35 -1.72 32.96
CA TYR A 671 -17.59 -2.45 33.26
C TYR A 671 -18.31 -3.00 32.00
N TYR A 672 -17.52 -3.48 31.03
CA TYR A 672 -17.97 -4.33 29.93
C TYR A 672 -16.84 -5.27 29.53
N CYS A 673 -17.17 -6.48 29.07
CA CYS A 673 -16.15 -7.40 28.55
C CYS A 673 -15.61 -6.90 27.21
N THR A 674 -14.37 -6.44 27.20
CA THR A 674 -13.64 -6.01 26.00
C THR A 674 -13.54 -7.14 24.97
N TYR A 675 -13.14 -8.35 25.38
CA TYR A 675 -13.04 -9.50 24.47
C TYR A 675 -14.35 -9.85 23.75
N CYS A 676 -15.50 -9.73 24.43
CA CYS A 676 -16.81 -9.90 23.80
C CYS A 676 -17.17 -8.69 22.91
N TYR A 677 -16.85 -7.47 23.36
CA TYR A 677 -17.04 -6.25 22.57
C TYR A 677 -16.24 -6.35 21.26
N ASP A 678 -14.94 -6.62 21.29
CA ASP A 678 -14.08 -6.66 20.10
C ASP A 678 -14.60 -7.64 19.04
N LYS A 679 -15.03 -8.83 19.48
CA LYS A 679 -15.64 -9.90 18.67
C LYS A 679 -17.03 -9.57 18.10
N GLU A 680 -17.80 -8.68 18.70
CA GLU A 680 -19.14 -8.34 18.22
C GLU A 680 -19.06 -7.54 16.92
N THR A 681 -19.67 -8.00 15.84
CA THR A 681 -19.63 -7.33 14.53
C THR A 681 -20.79 -6.35 14.36
N ASN A 682 -21.88 -6.49 15.12
CA ASN A 682 -22.99 -5.56 15.10
C ASN A 682 -22.68 -4.31 15.94
N ILE A 683 -22.62 -3.14 15.29
CA ILE A 683 -22.20 -1.89 15.95
C ILE A 683 -23.24 -1.39 16.97
N ILE A 684 -24.54 -1.63 16.75
CA ILE A 684 -25.58 -1.33 17.75
C ILE A 684 -25.36 -2.16 19.03
N LYS A 685 -25.04 -3.47 18.89
CA LYS A 685 -24.67 -4.31 20.03
C LYS A 685 -23.36 -3.85 20.69
N LYS A 686 -22.31 -3.49 19.93
CA LYS A 686 -21.10 -2.85 20.50
C LYS A 686 -21.44 -1.60 21.31
N GLY A 687 -22.33 -0.75 20.78
CA GLY A 687 -22.86 0.41 21.48
C GLY A 687 -23.53 0.06 22.80
N HIS A 688 -24.47 -0.89 22.80
CA HIS A 688 -25.15 -1.33 24.03
C HIS A 688 -24.17 -1.93 25.04
N MET A 689 -23.23 -2.74 24.54
CA MET A 689 -22.19 -3.35 25.37
C MET A 689 -21.34 -2.30 26.08
N LYS A 690 -21.09 -1.14 25.47
CA LYS A 690 -20.27 -0.06 26.05
C LYS A 690 -21.08 1.00 26.83
N PHE A 691 -22.32 1.29 26.45
CA PHE A 691 -23.09 2.45 26.96
C PHE A 691 -24.45 2.11 27.59
N GLY A 692 -24.99 0.91 27.38
CA GLY A 692 -26.32 0.51 27.82
C GLY A 692 -27.42 0.84 26.81
N SER A 693 -28.67 0.87 27.27
CA SER A 693 -29.86 1.07 26.41
C SER A 693 -30.09 2.52 25.95
N LYS A 694 -29.21 3.48 26.31
CA LYS A 694 -29.34 4.91 25.95
C LYS A 694 -28.51 5.25 24.70
N ILE A 695 -28.97 4.79 23.53
CA ILE A 695 -28.37 5.10 22.22
C ILE A 695 -29.38 5.87 21.38
N GLY A 696 -28.93 6.88 20.63
CA GLY A 696 -29.76 7.51 19.60
C GLY A 696 -29.75 6.65 18.34
N ILE A 697 -30.92 6.24 17.84
CA ILE A 697 -31.03 5.63 16.51
C ILE A 697 -31.46 6.72 15.52
N PHE A 698 -30.72 6.86 14.43
CA PHE A 698 -31.06 7.73 13.30
C PHE A 698 -31.69 6.86 12.20
N ASN A 699 -32.99 7.01 12.01
CA ASN A 699 -33.80 6.22 11.12
C ASN A 699 -33.69 6.76 9.68
N ILE A 700 -34.05 5.96 8.68
CA ILE A 700 -34.03 6.42 7.28
C ILE A 700 -34.96 7.62 7.06
N PHE A 701 -36.09 7.68 7.77
CA PHE A 701 -37.06 8.78 7.66
C PHE A 701 -36.55 10.12 8.23
N ASP A 702 -35.48 10.12 9.05
CA ASP A 702 -34.90 11.35 9.59
C ASP A 702 -34.14 12.16 8.52
N TYR A 703 -33.89 11.55 7.36
CA TYR A 703 -33.46 12.25 6.16
C TYR A 703 -34.52 13.20 5.57
N ASN A 704 -35.78 13.11 5.97
CA ASN A 704 -36.85 14.01 5.50
C ASN A 704 -36.96 15.28 6.36
N LEU A 705 -36.36 15.29 7.56
CA LEU A 705 -36.34 16.43 8.47
C LEU A 705 -35.30 17.48 8.03
N ASP A 706 -35.58 18.75 8.32
CA ASP A 706 -34.64 19.85 8.09
C ASP A 706 -33.44 19.82 9.07
N LEU A 707 -32.42 20.66 8.82
CA LEU A 707 -31.19 20.66 9.63
C LEU A 707 -31.42 21.07 11.10
N LYS A 708 -32.45 21.86 11.39
CA LYS A 708 -32.84 22.35 12.72
C LYS A 708 -33.70 21.33 13.47
N GLU A 709 -34.69 20.73 12.80
CA GLU A 709 -35.51 19.63 13.31
C GLU A 709 -34.63 18.44 13.75
N ARG A 710 -33.65 18.04 12.93
CA ARG A 710 -32.69 16.98 13.30
C ARG A 710 -31.91 17.35 14.56
N LYS A 711 -31.42 18.59 14.64
CA LYS A 711 -30.67 19.09 15.82
C LYS A 711 -31.53 19.01 17.08
N GLU A 712 -32.77 19.48 17.05
CA GLU A 712 -33.66 19.42 18.22
C GLU A 712 -34.04 17.98 18.60
N LYS A 713 -34.32 17.11 17.60
CA LYS A 713 -34.62 15.69 17.82
C LYS A 713 -33.48 14.92 18.49
N TYR A 714 -32.23 15.23 18.14
CA TYR A 714 -31.05 14.50 18.62
C TYR A 714 -30.31 15.16 19.79
N LYS A 715 -30.54 16.44 20.09
CA LYS A 715 -29.96 17.23 21.20
C LYS A 715 -29.77 16.49 22.53
N LYS A 716 -30.73 15.63 22.90
CA LYS A 716 -30.71 14.82 24.14
C LYS A 716 -29.65 13.70 24.16
N TYR A 717 -29.01 13.42 23.03
CA TYR A 717 -27.95 12.42 22.87
C TYR A 717 -26.55 13.05 22.72
N ASP A 718 -26.44 14.36 22.48
CA ASP A 718 -25.16 15.04 22.23
C ASP A 718 -24.16 14.82 23.38
N HIS A 719 -24.62 14.97 24.62
CA HIS A 719 -23.84 14.72 25.84
C HIS A 719 -23.51 13.22 26.08
N ILE A 720 -24.24 12.30 25.41
CA ILE A 720 -24.05 10.84 25.48
C ILE A 720 -23.24 10.33 24.27
N ASN A 721 -22.87 11.25 23.36
CA ASN A 721 -21.92 11.11 22.26
C ASN A 721 -22.26 10.13 21.13
N HIS A 722 -23.24 9.22 21.27
CA HIS A 722 -23.41 8.10 20.33
C HIS A 722 -24.82 8.03 19.72
N ILE A 723 -24.92 8.48 18.47
CA ILE A 723 -26.06 8.33 17.58
C ILE A 723 -25.64 7.43 16.43
N VAL A 724 -26.35 6.33 16.20
CA VAL A 724 -26.04 5.30 15.21
C VAL A 724 -27.17 5.21 14.20
N CYS A 725 -26.87 5.14 12.90
CA CYS A 725 -27.90 5.06 11.88
C CYS A 725 -28.35 3.63 11.60
N GLU A 726 -29.68 3.45 11.56
CA GLU A 726 -30.42 2.23 11.25
C GLU A 726 -29.90 1.49 10.01
N LYS A 727 -29.68 2.22 8.90
CA LYS A 727 -29.34 1.64 7.57
C LYS A 727 -27.88 1.18 7.46
N CYS A 728 -26.94 1.92 8.05
CA CYS A 728 -25.50 1.64 7.93
C CYS A 728 -24.89 0.99 9.16
N ASN A 729 -25.52 1.11 10.33
CA ASN A 729 -24.94 0.86 11.65
C ASN A 729 -23.67 1.68 11.97
N PHE A 730 -23.38 2.73 11.18
CA PHE A 730 -22.30 3.68 11.47
C PHE A 730 -22.80 4.86 12.32
N GLU A 731 -21.85 5.51 12.98
CA GLU A 731 -22.05 6.73 13.75
C GLU A 731 -22.44 7.93 12.84
N ILE A 732 -23.27 8.82 13.37
CA ILE A 732 -23.78 10.01 12.69
C ILE A 732 -22.80 11.19 12.78
N ASP A 733 -22.65 11.94 11.68
CA ASP A 733 -21.97 13.24 11.70
C ASP A 733 -22.73 14.26 12.55
N LYS A 734 -22.04 14.96 13.45
CA LYS A 734 -22.64 15.90 14.42
C LYS A 734 -22.75 17.33 13.90
N GLN A 735 -22.11 17.68 12.79
CA GLN A 735 -22.22 19.02 12.20
C GLN A 735 -23.54 19.16 11.42
N TYR A 736 -23.96 18.09 10.73
CA TYR A 736 -25.10 18.08 9.81
C TYR A 736 -26.13 16.97 10.06
N TYR A 737 -25.92 16.06 11.02
CA TYR A 737 -26.85 14.97 11.38
C TYR A 737 -27.23 14.09 10.18
N TYR A 738 -26.24 13.36 9.64
CA TYR A 738 -26.43 12.30 8.64
C TYR A 738 -25.42 11.15 8.78
N CYS A 739 -25.75 9.93 8.31
CA CYS A 739 -24.76 8.84 8.23
C CYS A 739 -23.82 9.08 7.04
N THR A 740 -22.59 9.48 7.31
CA THR A 740 -21.54 9.71 6.31
C THR A 740 -21.27 8.47 5.46
N TYR A 741 -21.37 7.26 6.03
CA TYR A 741 -21.25 6.01 5.29
C TYR A 741 -22.40 5.77 4.30
N CYS A 742 -23.65 6.09 4.68
CA CYS A 742 -24.78 6.05 3.73
C CYS A 742 -24.63 7.11 2.64
N TYR A 743 -24.28 8.34 3.01
CA TYR A 743 -24.06 9.44 2.08
C TYR A 743 -22.97 9.11 1.05
N ASN A 744 -21.82 8.58 1.50
CA ASN A 744 -20.74 8.19 0.59
C ASN A 744 -21.15 7.06 -0.37
N LYS A 745 -21.99 6.11 0.09
CA LYS A 745 -22.52 5.01 -0.74
C LYS A 745 -23.64 5.41 -1.70
N GLU A 746 -24.35 6.50 -1.45
CA GLU A 746 -25.43 6.95 -2.33
C GLU A 746 -24.85 7.53 -3.63
N THR A 747 -25.21 6.97 -4.79
CA THR A 747 -24.68 7.40 -6.09
C THR A 747 -25.53 8.49 -6.73
N ASP A 748 -26.80 8.59 -6.34
CA ASP A 748 -27.73 9.61 -6.79
C ASP A 748 -27.43 10.97 -6.13
N VAL A 749 -27.12 11.99 -6.93
CA VAL A 749 -26.78 13.35 -6.47
C VAL A 749 -27.96 14.03 -5.76
N ILE A 750 -29.18 13.78 -6.23
CA ILE A 750 -30.42 14.31 -5.64
C ILE A 750 -30.60 13.70 -4.24
N LYS A 751 -30.46 12.37 -4.12
CA LYS A 751 -30.53 11.69 -2.82
C LYS A 751 -29.39 12.07 -1.89
N LYS A 752 -28.15 12.21 -2.38
CA LYS A 752 -27.00 12.72 -1.60
C LYS A 752 -27.30 14.07 -0.96
N ASN A 753 -27.79 15.03 -1.73
CA ASN A 753 -28.09 16.37 -1.24
C ASN A 753 -29.27 16.35 -0.25
N HIS A 754 -30.34 15.62 -0.55
CA HIS A 754 -31.46 15.39 0.38
C HIS A 754 -30.99 14.70 1.69
N MET A 755 -30.05 13.77 1.64
CA MET A 755 -29.53 13.12 2.85
C MET A 755 -28.71 14.10 3.72
N LYS A 756 -28.00 15.05 3.12
CA LYS A 756 -27.21 16.07 3.84
C LYS A 756 -28.06 17.22 4.39
N LEU A 757 -29.13 17.60 3.70
CA LEU A 757 -29.89 18.84 3.94
C LEU A 757 -31.36 18.60 4.33
N GLY A 758 -31.99 17.54 3.83
CA GLY A 758 -33.39 17.22 4.05
C GLY A 758 -34.33 18.05 3.17
N SER A 759 -35.44 18.48 3.77
CA SER A 759 -36.45 19.37 3.18
C SER A 759 -35.91 20.76 2.77
N ASP A 760 -34.74 21.15 3.29
CA ASP A 760 -33.98 22.33 2.87
C ASP A 760 -33.47 22.24 1.41
N PHE A 761 -33.36 21.03 0.85
CA PHE A 761 -32.88 20.80 -0.52
C PHE A 761 -34.02 20.89 -1.55
N LYS A 762 -33.83 21.69 -2.60
CA LYS A 762 -34.84 21.92 -3.64
C LYS A 762 -34.34 21.60 -5.05
N ILE A 763 -35.19 20.90 -5.80
CA ILE A 763 -35.00 20.66 -7.23
C ILE A 763 -35.66 21.80 -8.02
N PHE A 764 -34.93 22.37 -8.98
CA PHE A 764 -35.46 23.26 -10.01
C PHE A 764 -36.04 22.41 -11.16
N ASN A 765 -37.33 22.61 -11.44
CA ASN A 765 -38.04 21.88 -12.48
C ASN A 765 -37.95 22.60 -13.83
N THR A 766 -37.81 21.88 -14.94
CA THR A 766 -37.64 22.48 -16.28
C THR A 766 -38.93 23.02 -16.90
N PHE A 767 -40.12 22.65 -16.39
CA PHE A 767 -41.35 23.36 -16.73
C PHE A 767 -41.43 24.75 -16.08
N ASP A 768 -40.60 25.05 -15.06
CA ASP A 768 -40.52 26.39 -14.47
C ASP A 768 -39.84 27.41 -15.41
N TYR A 769 -39.26 26.96 -16.54
CA TYR A 769 -38.90 27.84 -17.64
C TYR A 769 -40.12 28.52 -18.30
N ASN A 770 -41.32 27.97 -18.11
CA ASN A 770 -42.57 28.57 -18.58
C ASN A 770 -43.17 29.57 -17.56
N LEU A 771 -42.60 29.70 -16.36
CA LEU A 771 -42.96 30.76 -15.42
C LEU A 771 -42.27 32.07 -15.77
N TYR A 772 -42.94 33.18 -15.50
CA TYR A 772 -42.35 34.52 -15.61
C TYR A 772 -41.16 34.66 -14.65
N LEU A 773 -40.19 35.52 -15.00
CA LEU A 773 -38.93 35.62 -14.26
C LEU A 773 -39.15 35.98 -12.78
N GLU A 774 -40.08 36.90 -12.47
CA GLU A 774 -40.38 37.28 -11.09
C GLU A 774 -41.16 36.20 -10.31
N GLU A 775 -42.15 35.53 -10.93
CA GLU A 775 -42.81 34.36 -10.32
C GLU A 775 -41.81 33.26 -9.98
N ARG A 776 -40.86 33.02 -10.89
CA ARG A 776 -39.79 32.03 -10.74
C ARG A 776 -38.84 32.42 -9.61
N LYS A 777 -38.46 33.70 -9.52
CA LYS A 777 -37.72 34.24 -8.36
C LYS A 777 -38.50 33.98 -7.08
N GLU A 778 -39.76 34.41 -6.96
CA GLU A 778 -40.55 34.22 -5.73
C GLU A 778 -40.69 32.75 -5.31
N LYS A 779 -40.91 31.85 -6.28
CA LYS A 779 -41.02 30.40 -6.07
C LYS A 779 -39.77 29.79 -5.42
N TYR A 780 -38.58 30.33 -5.72
CA TYR A 780 -37.29 29.80 -5.25
C TYR A 780 -36.61 30.64 -4.16
N LYS A 781 -36.95 31.93 -4.01
CA LYS A 781 -36.40 32.93 -3.07
C LYS A 781 -36.21 32.44 -1.63
N LYS A 782 -37.10 31.57 -1.14
CA LYS A 782 -36.99 31.01 0.22
C LYS A 782 -35.85 30.00 0.40
N TYR A 783 -35.22 29.53 -0.67
CA TYR A 783 -34.09 28.59 -0.64
C TYR A 783 -32.72 29.27 -0.86
N ASP A 784 -32.69 30.56 -1.21
CA ASP A 784 -31.47 31.31 -1.57
C ASP A 784 -30.40 31.23 -0.47
N HIS A 785 -30.84 31.37 0.79
CA HIS A 785 -30.00 31.34 1.97
C HIS A 785 -29.33 29.98 2.26
N ILE A 786 -29.67 28.94 1.50
CA ILE A 786 -29.17 27.56 1.66
C ILE A 786 -28.25 27.14 0.49
N ASN A 787 -28.11 27.97 -0.56
CA ASN A 787 -27.13 27.79 -1.65
C ASN A 787 -27.23 26.48 -2.48
N HIS A 788 -28.32 25.69 -2.38
CA HIS A 788 -28.35 24.32 -2.93
C HIS A 788 -29.62 23.98 -3.74
N ILE A 789 -29.95 24.82 -4.73
CA ILE A 789 -30.98 24.53 -5.74
C ILE A 789 -30.31 23.89 -6.97
N VAL A 790 -30.73 22.67 -7.36
CA VAL A 790 -30.18 21.97 -8.55
C VAL A 790 -31.27 21.61 -9.55
N CYS A 791 -31.00 21.69 -10.85
CA CYS A 791 -31.99 21.42 -11.89
C CYS A 791 -32.07 19.93 -12.28
N GLU A 792 -33.29 19.41 -12.36
CA GLU A 792 -33.63 18.00 -12.60
C GLU A 792 -32.97 17.39 -13.86
N LYS A 793 -32.78 18.21 -14.92
CA LYS A 793 -32.28 17.76 -16.22
C LYS A 793 -30.74 17.72 -16.29
N CYS A 794 -30.06 18.52 -15.45
CA CYS A 794 -28.61 18.66 -15.49
C CYS A 794 -27.89 18.15 -14.23
N ASN A 795 -28.58 18.00 -13.09
CA ASN A 795 -27.99 17.75 -11.76
C ASN A 795 -26.84 18.72 -11.43
N LYS A 796 -26.93 19.95 -11.94
CA LYS A 796 -26.06 21.08 -11.63
C LYS A 796 -26.86 22.15 -10.89
N GLU A 797 -26.14 22.96 -10.11
CA GLU A 797 -26.67 24.16 -9.49
C GLU A 797 -27.17 25.13 -10.57
N ILE A 798 -28.21 25.90 -10.24
CA ILE A 798 -28.76 26.93 -11.13
C ILE A 798 -28.11 28.29 -10.87
N ASP A 799 -28.14 29.16 -11.89
CA ASP A 799 -27.89 30.58 -11.70
C ASP A 799 -28.96 31.20 -10.78
N LYS A 800 -28.54 32.06 -9.85
CA LYS A 800 -29.41 32.68 -8.82
C LYS A 800 -29.83 34.11 -9.15
N GLN A 801 -29.30 34.70 -10.23
CA GLN A 801 -29.70 36.04 -10.68
C GLN A 801 -30.97 35.95 -11.56
N TYR A 802 -31.07 34.89 -12.36
CA TYR A 802 -32.16 34.65 -13.32
C TYR A 802 -32.85 33.27 -13.19
N TYR A 803 -32.47 32.45 -12.19
CA TYR A 803 -33.12 31.16 -11.87
C TYR A 803 -33.23 30.21 -13.08
N TYR A 804 -32.08 29.75 -13.58
CA TYR A 804 -31.98 28.80 -14.70
C TYR A 804 -30.75 27.90 -14.61
N CYS A 805 -30.82 26.64 -15.05
CA CYS A 805 -29.60 25.82 -15.21
C CYS A 805 -28.75 26.33 -16.38
N THR A 806 -27.65 27.02 -16.06
CA THR A 806 -26.68 27.54 -17.04
C THR A 806 -26.12 26.42 -17.92
N TYR A 807 -25.94 25.21 -17.38
CA TYR A 807 -25.49 24.05 -18.16
C TYR A 807 -26.52 23.56 -19.18
N CYS A 808 -27.83 23.63 -18.87
CA CYS A 808 -28.88 23.35 -19.86
C CYS A 808 -28.93 24.46 -20.92
N TYR A 809 -28.88 25.72 -20.51
CA TYR A 809 -28.92 26.88 -21.41
C TYR A 809 -27.73 26.89 -22.38
N ASN A 810 -26.51 26.61 -21.90
CA ASN A 810 -25.33 26.52 -22.75
C ASN A 810 -25.39 25.34 -23.74
N LYS A 811 -26.14 24.28 -23.43
CA LYS A 811 -26.35 23.11 -24.31
C LYS A 811 -27.52 23.24 -25.27
N GLU A 812 -28.46 24.15 -25.03
CA GLU A 812 -29.59 24.37 -25.92
C GLU A 812 -29.11 25.07 -27.20
N THR A 813 -29.44 24.53 -28.36
CA THR A 813 -29.03 25.08 -29.66
C THR A 813 -30.10 25.96 -30.28
N ASP A 814 -31.36 25.77 -29.87
CA ASP A 814 -32.48 26.60 -30.25
C ASP A 814 -32.44 27.93 -29.46
N VAL A 815 -32.26 29.05 -30.16
CA VAL A 815 -32.08 30.36 -29.51
C VAL A 815 -33.40 30.90 -28.94
N ILE A 816 -34.54 30.53 -29.52
CA ILE A 816 -35.87 30.83 -28.98
C ILE A 816 -36.02 30.11 -27.63
N LYS A 817 -35.66 28.82 -27.54
CA LYS A 817 -35.66 28.07 -26.27
C LYS A 817 -34.66 28.63 -25.26
N LYS A 818 -33.44 29.02 -25.66
CA LYS A 818 -32.48 29.71 -24.77
C LYS A 818 -33.11 30.95 -24.12
N ASN A 819 -33.80 31.77 -24.89
CA ASN A 819 -34.43 32.99 -24.39
C ASN A 819 -35.60 32.67 -23.44
N TYR A 820 -36.48 31.70 -23.77
CA TYR A 820 -37.49 31.18 -22.81
C TYR A 820 -36.86 30.72 -21.49
N MET A 821 -35.75 29.96 -21.55
CA MET A 821 -35.08 29.45 -20.35
C MET A 821 -34.54 30.57 -19.45
N LYS A 822 -34.06 31.67 -20.01
CA LYS A 822 -33.48 32.80 -19.26
C LYS A 822 -34.53 33.82 -18.76
N LEU A 823 -35.60 34.04 -19.54
CA LEU A 823 -36.51 35.18 -19.37
C LEU A 823 -37.96 34.77 -19.04
N GLY A 824 -38.35 33.54 -19.35
CA GLY A 824 -39.74 33.09 -19.24
C GLY A 824 -40.56 33.40 -20.49
N SER A 825 -41.87 33.51 -20.33
CA SER A 825 -42.85 33.59 -21.42
C SER A 825 -43.00 34.97 -22.09
N ASP A 826 -42.60 36.07 -21.42
CA ASP A 826 -42.78 37.44 -21.91
C ASP A 826 -41.64 37.92 -22.81
N PHE A 827 -41.47 37.26 -23.95
CA PHE A 827 -40.82 37.89 -25.10
C PHE A 827 -41.54 37.60 -26.41
N LYS A 828 -41.38 38.50 -27.38
CA LYS A 828 -41.91 38.32 -28.73
C LYS A 828 -40.82 38.33 -29.79
N ILE A 829 -40.98 37.50 -30.82
CA ILE A 829 -40.10 37.53 -31.98
C ILE A 829 -40.55 38.65 -32.92
N PHE A 830 -39.57 39.46 -33.33
CA PHE A 830 -39.67 40.44 -34.41
C PHE A 830 -39.27 39.74 -35.71
N ASN A 831 -40.25 39.51 -36.59
CA ASN A 831 -40.03 38.72 -37.80
C ASN A 831 -39.43 39.60 -38.90
N THR A 832 -38.77 38.98 -39.86
CA THR A 832 -38.18 39.62 -41.05
C THR A 832 -39.18 40.43 -41.88
N PHE A 833 -40.46 40.08 -41.85
CA PHE A 833 -41.53 40.82 -42.54
C PHE A 833 -42.00 42.06 -41.78
N ASP A 834 -41.68 42.20 -40.49
CA ASP A 834 -42.08 43.35 -39.67
C ASP A 834 -41.26 44.61 -39.94
N TYR A 835 -40.13 44.46 -40.64
CA TYR A 835 -39.44 45.59 -41.27
C TYR A 835 -40.29 46.32 -42.32
N ASN A 836 -41.36 45.70 -42.85
CA ASN A 836 -42.30 46.35 -43.76
C ASN A 836 -43.36 47.22 -43.05
N LEU A 837 -43.53 47.05 -41.74
CA LEU A 837 -44.39 47.91 -40.92
C LEU A 837 -43.70 49.24 -40.61
N ASN A 838 -44.46 50.31 -40.44
CA ASN A 838 -43.96 51.61 -39.99
C ASN A 838 -43.71 51.65 -38.46
N LEU A 839 -43.08 52.71 -37.94
CA LEU A 839 -42.69 52.79 -36.53
C LEU A 839 -43.87 52.65 -35.55
N GLU A 840 -45.01 53.30 -35.82
CA GLU A 840 -46.19 53.24 -34.96
C GLU A 840 -46.92 51.89 -35.08
N GLU A 841 -46.95 51.30 -36.29
CA GLU A 841 -47.46 49.93 -36.48
C GLU A 841 -46.63 48.89 -35.71
N ARG A 842 -45.30 49.03 -35.70
CA ARG A 842 -44.42 48.18 -34.90
C ARG A 842 -44.60 48.43 -33.42
N ARG A 843 -44.68 49.70 -32.97
CA ARG A 843 -44.99 50.05 -31.57
C ARG A 843 -46.29 49.37 -31.15
N ALA A 844 -47.40 49.63 -31.83
CA ALA A 844 -48.70 49.02 -31.51
C ALA A 844 -48.68 47.47 -31.54
N LYS A 845 -47.85 46.85 -32.39
CA LYS A 845 -47.67 45.39 -32.42
C LYS A 845 -46.85 44.84 -31.25
N TYR A 846 -45.89 45.60 -30.72
CA TYR A 846 -44.82 45.10 -29.84
C TYR A 846 -44.74 45.76 -28.44
N GLU A 847 -45.36 46.91 -28.22
CA GLU A 847 -45.34 47.71 -26.99
C GLU A 847 -45.77 46.93 -25.74
N LYS A 848 -46.73 46.02 -25.89
CA LYS A 848 -47.27 45.19 -24.81
C LYS A 848 -46.41 43.98 -24.39
N TYR A 849 -45.19 43.84 -24.89
CA TYR A 849 -44.26 42.78 -24.49
C TYR A 849 -43.04 43.38 -23.80
N ASP A 850 -42.64 42.79 -22.66
CA ASP A 850 -41.50 43.29 -21.88
C ASP A 850 -40.16 43.13 -22.59
N LEU A 851 -40.01 42.11 -23.44
CA LEU A 851 -38.85 41.95 -24.31
C LEU A 851 -39.26 41.60 -25.76
N VAL A 852 -38.48 42.07 -26.72
CA VAL A 852 -38.69 41.75 -28.14
C VAL A 852 -37.33 41.41 -28.77
N ILE A 853 -37.25 40.31 -29.52
CA ILE A 853 -35.99 39.75 -30.04
C ILE A 853 -36.11 39.51 -31.54
N CYS A 854 -35.07 39.84 -32.32
CA CYS A 854 -35.11 39.67 -33.78
C CYS A 854 -34.85 38.24 -34.24
N GLU A 855 -35.72 37.75 -35.13
CA GLU A 855 -35.63 36.44 -35.82
C GLU A 855 -34.27 36.15 -36.50
N LYS A 856 -33.54 37.19 -36.93
CA LYS A 856 -32.28 37.06 -37.69
C LYS A 856 -31.00 37.30 -36.89
N CYS A 857 -31.07 38.15 -35.86
CA CYS A 857 -29.86 38.63 -35.17
C CYS A 857 -29.78 38.18 -33.71
N ASP A 858 -30.83 37.56 -33.16
CA ASP A 858 -30.99 37.13 -31.76
C ASP A 858 -30.73 38.23 -30.69
N ASN A 859 -30.49 39.47 -31.13
CA ASN A 859 -30.38 40.63 -30.26
C ASN A 859 -31.78 41.18 -29.95
N GLU A 860 -31.85 41.84 -28.79
CA GLU A 860 -32.99 42.63 -28.37
C GLU A 860 -33.29 43.76 -29.37
N ILE A 861 -34.57 43.98 -29.62
CA ILE A 861 -35.10 45.10 -30.39
C ILE A 861 -35.16 46.32 -29.49
N ASP A 862 -34.57 47.42 -29.92
CA ASP A 862 -34.64 48.67 -29.19
C ASP A 862 -36.09 49.20 -29.18
N LYS A 863 -36.70 49.35 -28.00
CA LYS A 863 -38.09 49.85 -27.86
C LYS A 863 -38.25 51.33 -28.20
N GLN A 864 -37.16 52.09 -28.35
CA GLN A 864 -37.22 53.47 -28.82
C GLN A 864 -37.48 53.52 -30.35
N TYR A 865 -36.98 52.54 -31.11
CA TYR A 865 -36.96 52.54 -32.58
C TYR A 865 -37.65 51.33 -33.24
N TYR A 866 -38.03 50.31 -32.47
CA TYR A 866 -38.62 49.04 -32.90
C TYR A 866 -37.95 48.43 -34.16
N ASN A 867 -36.62 48.25 -34.08
CA ASN A 867 -35.78 47.57 -35.09
C ASN A 867 -34.61 46.79 -34.42
N CYS A 868 -34.04 45.77 -35.09
CA CYS A 868 -32.72 45.25 -34.71
C CYS A 868 -31.64 46.02 -35.47
N ASN A 869 -30.85 46.81 -34.74
CA ASN A 869 -29.77 47.63 -35.27
C ASN A 869 -28.74 46.83 -36.09
N TYR A 870 -28.48 45.56 -35.75
CA TYR A 870 -27.58 44.68 -36.52
C TYR A 870 -28.16 44.23 -37.88
N CYS A 871 -29.48 44.05 -37.99
CA CYS A 871 -30.10 43.62 -39.26
C CYS A 871 -30.59 44.79 -40.12
N TYR A 872 -30.93 45.93 -39.51
CA TYR A 872 -31.38 47.13 -40.20
C TYR A 872 -30.34 47.60 -41.23
N ASN A 873 -29.05 47.60 -40.84
CA ASN A 873 -27.93 48.00 -41.70
C ASN A 873 -27.72 47.09 -42.92
N ASN A 874 -28.10 45.80 -42.85
CA ASN A 874 -27.90 44.84 -43.94
C ASN A 874 -29.05 44.82 -44.98
N GLN A 875 -30.15 45.54 -44.75
CA GLN A 875 -31.32 45.49 -45.64
C GLN A 875 -31.39 46.66 -46.64
N MET A 876 -30.58 47.70 -46.45
CA MET A 876 -30.61 48.94 -47.26
C MET A 876 -29.98 48.83 -48.67
N ILE A 877 -29.37 47.70 -49.03
CA ILE A 877 -28.61 47.56 -50.30
C ILE A 877 -29.51 47.21 -51.51
N ILE A 878 -30.71 46.66 -51.32
CA ILE A 878 -31.47 46.00 -52.42
C ILE A 878 -32.76 46.69 -52.86
N ASN A 879 -33.44 47.51 -52.04
CA ASN A 879 -34.69 48.19 -52.45
C ASN A 879 -34.73 49.67 -52.03
N ARG A 880 -35.03 50.56 -52.99
CA ARG A 880 -35.27 51.99 -52.75
C ARG A 880 -36.71 52.24 -52.27
N CYS A 881 -36.86 52.92 -51.14
CA CYS A 881 -38.06 53.67 -50.75
C CYS A 881 -37.56 55.07 -50.33
N LYS A 882 -38.16 56.22 -50.66
CA LYS A 882 -39.58 56.59 -50.77
C LYS A 882 -40.34 56.62 -49.43
N ILE A 883 -39.73 57.23 -48.40
CA ILE A 883 -40.34 58.10 -47.37
C ILE A 883 -39.22 59.03 -46.84
N CYS A 884 -38.91 60.07 -47.63
CA CYS A 884 -38.12 61.25 -47.21
C CYS A 884 -38.88 62.51 -47.65
N PHE A 885 -40.19 62.50 -47.42
CA PHE A 885 -41.11 63.59 -47.66
C PHE A 885 -42.13 63.54 -46.52
N ILE A 886 -42.38 64.69 -45.88
CA ILE A 886 -43.14 64.86 -44.63
C ILE A 886 -42.37 64.39 -43.36
N GLY A 887 -42.01 65.36 -42.51
CA GLY A 887 -41.69 65.14 -41.08
C GLY A 887 -40.19 65.18 -40.72
N ASN A 888 -39.79 66.22 -39.98
CA ASN A 888 -38.45 66.34 -39.41
C ASN A 888 -38.21 65.28 -38.31
N ASN A 889 -37.04 64.63 -38.33
CA ASN A 889 -36.01 64.86 -37.30
C ASN A 889 -34.72 64.15 -37.70
N ASP A 890 -33.59 64.83 -37.50
CA ASP A 890 -32.27 64.39 -37.94
C ASP A 890 -31.58 63.52 -36.88
N ASP A 891 -31.26 62.26 -37.21
CA ASP A 891 -30.13 61.50 -36.61
C ASP A 891 -29.91 60.12 -37.31
N CYS A 892 -29.59 60.11 -38.62
CA CYS A 892 -29.43 58.85 -39.36
C CYS A 892 -28.53 58.92 -40.63
N CYS A 893 -27.23 59.23 -40.53
CA CYS A 893 -26.28 58.97 -41.64
C CYS A 893 -24.76 58.94 -41.30
N SER A 894 -24.37 58.60 -40.07
CA SER A 894 -22.98 58.71 -39.54
C SER A 894 -21.90 57.80 -40.17
N PHE A 895 -22.15 57.21 -41.35
CA PHE A 895 -21.17 56.43 -42.13
C PHE A 895 -20.90 56.98 -43.54
N TYR A 896 -21.75 57.88 -44.07
CA TYR A 896 -21.52 58.49 -45.38
C TYR A 896 -20.50 59.64 -45.28
N GLU A 897 -20.66 60.48 -44.25
CA GLU A 897 -19.80 61.65 -44.00
C GLU A 897 -18.34 61.27 -43.73
N PHE A 898 -18.07 60.17 -43.03
CA PHE A 898 -16.70 59.74 -42.73
C PHE A 898 -15.91 59.35 -44.00
N LYS A 899 -16.59 58.72 -44.97
CA LYS A 899 -15.97 58.40 -46.27
C LYS A 899 -15.69 59.67 -47.09
N GLN A 900 -16.66 60.58 -47.11
CA GLN A 900 -16.53 61.87 -47.79
C GLN A 900 -15.47 62.77 -47.14
N PHE A 901 -15.28 62.68 -45.82
CA PHE A 901 -14.21 63.34 -45.08
C PHE A 901 -12.82 62.80 -45.44
N LEU A 902 -12.64 61.48 -45.54
CA LEU A 902 -11.36 60.87 -45.95
C LEU A 902 -10.98 61.22 -47.40
N GLU A 903 -11.94 61.24 -48.31
CA GLU A 903 -11.73 61.65 -49.71
C GLU A 903 -11.40 63.15 -49.81
N ASN A 904 -12.09 64.02 -49.05
CA ASN A 904 -11.79 65.46 -48.99
C ASN A 904 -10.45 65.78 -48.30
N PHE A 905 -10.08 65.09 -47.23
CA PHE A 905 -8.81 65.31 -46.51
C PHE A 905 -7.60 64.89 -47.36
N SER A 906 -7.72 63.76 -48.07
CA SER A 906 -6.71 63.30 -49.03
C SER A 906 -6.54 64.25 -50.21
N LYS A 907 -7.62 64.96 -50.60
CA LYS A 907 -7.60 66.00 -51.63
C LYS A 907 -6.95 67.29 -51.11
N TRP A 908 -7.35 67.76 -49.93
CA TRP A 908 -6.86 68.99 -49.30
C TRP A 908 -5.34 69.03 -49.11
N ILE A 909 -4.72 67.91 -48.71
CA ILE A 909 -3.26 67.78 -48.54
C ILE A 909 -2.51 67.85 -49.87
N ASN A 910 -3.09 67.39 -50.98
CA ASN A 910 -2.44 67.42 -52.30
C ASN A 910 -2.62 68.77 -53.04
N GLU A 911 -3.66 69.55 -52.70
CA GLU A 911 -3.97 70.81 -53.38
C GLU A 911 -3.25 72.05 -52.81
N ASN A 912 -2.70 71.99 -51.59
CA ASN A 912 -2.21 73.18 -50.86
C ASN A 912 -0.69 73.18 -50.55
N ASN A 913 0.14 72.99 -51.58
CA ASN A 913 1.59 73.31 -51.51
C ASN A 913 1.81 74.83 -51.38
N VAL A 914 1.89 75.40 -50.17
CA VAL A 914 1.90 76.87 -49.96
C VAL A 914 3.11 77.40 -49.16
N VAL A 915 3.86 78.31 -49.81
CA VAL A 915 5.04 79.06 -49.34
C VAL A 915 5.13 80.32 -50.24
N TYR A 916 5.14 81.60 -49.83
CA TYR A 916 5.06 82.34 -48.55
C TYR A 916 4.49 83.76 -48.84
N LYS A 917 4.46 84.64 -47.82
CA LYS A 917 4.60 86.13 -47.88
C LYS A 917 3.38 87.05 -48.12
N THR A 918 2.84 87.56 -47.00
CA THR A 918 2.75 89.00 -46.56
C THR A 918 2.15 90.10 -47.44
N LEU A 919 1.22 90.90 -46.87
CA LEU A 919 1.24 92.38 -46.83
C LEU A 919 0.38 92.94 -45.65
N LYS A 920 0.50 94.24 -45.30
CA LYS A 920 0.10 94.89 -44.02
C LYS A 920 -0.94 96.04 -44.15
N VAL A 921 -1.65 96.37 -43.05
CA VAL A 921 -2.03 97.72 -42.55
C VAL A 921 -2.07 97.69 -40.99
N GLU A 922 -1.87 98.81 -40.28
CA GLU A 922 -1.71 98.95 -38.80
C GLU A 922 -2.56 100.10 -38.19
N ILE A 923 -2.41 100.38 -36.88
CA ILE A 923 -2.92 101.49 -36.02
C ILE A 923 -4.23 101.17 -35.25
N SER A 924 -4.48 101.56 -33.99
CA SER A 924 -3.70 101.74 -32.71
C SER A 924 -4.52 102.69 -31.80
N ASP A 925 -4.94 102.28 -30.60
CA ASP A 925 -5.87 103.06 -29.74
C ASP A 925 -5.64 102.79 -28.22
N TYR A 926 -4.44 103.08 -27.71
CA TYR A 926 -3.96 102.63 -26.38
C TYR A 926 -4.25 103.58 -25.19
N ASP A 927 -4.75 104.80 -25.42
CA ASP A 927 -4.86 105.86 -24.40
C ASP A 927 -6.25 106.00 -23.71
N LEU A 928 -7.18 105.07 -23.98
CA LEU A 928 -8.49 105.02 -23.32
C LEU A 928 -8.49 104.06 -22.12
N ASP A 929 -9.34 104.28 -21.11
CA ASP A 929 -9.52 103.31 -20.01
C ASP A 929 -10.36 102.09 -20.43
N GLU A 930 -10.64 101.16 -19.51
CA GLU A 930 -11.35 99.92 -19.86
C GLU A 930 -12.85 100.10 -20.07
N ASP A 931 -13.49 101.04 -19.35
CA ASP A 931 -14.93 101.28 -19.44
C ASP A 931 -15.26 102.16 -20.65
N ASP A 932 -14.45 103.18 -20.95
CA ASP A 932 -14.54 103.96 -22.19
C ASP A 932 -14.40 103.05 -23.43
N ARG A 933 -13.52 102.04 -23.39
CA ARG A 933 -13.36 101.05 -24.47
C ARG A 933 -14.54 100.08 -24.57
N ARG A 934 -15.25 99.78 -23.47
CA ARG A 934 -16.48 98.97 -23.51
C ARG A 934 -17.62 99.73 -24.16
N GLU A 935 -17.79 101.02 -23.86
CA GLU A 935 -18.83 101.85 -24.48
C GLU A 935 -18.53 102.12 -25.97
N LYS A 936 -17.27 102.44 -26.34
CA LYS A 936 -16.85 102.77 -27.72
C LYS A 936 -16.96 101.60 -28.71
N TYR A 937 -16.70 100.36 -28.29
CA TYR A 937 -16.60 99.19 -29.19
C TYR A 937 -17.75 98.17 -29.10
N LYS A 938 -18.79 98.48 -28.32
CA LYS A 938 -20.01 97.72 -28.03
C LYS A 938 -20.71 97.00 -29.20
N ASN A 939 -20.48 97.45 -30.45
CA ASN A 939 -21.17 97.00 -31.67
C ASN A 939 -20.23 96.35 -32.71
N PHE A 940 -19.03 95.89 -32.34
CA PHE A 940 -18.07 95.25 -33.27
C PHE A 940 -17.73 93.81 -32.86
N ASP A 941 -17.87 92.85 -33.77
CA ASP A 941 -17.76 91.41 -33.45
C ASP A 941 -16.31 90.92 -33.19
N TYR A 942 -15.29 91.51 -33.82
CA TYR A 942 -13.88 91.09 -33.69
C TYR A 942 -12.87 92.22 -33.88
N ILE A 943 -11.77 92.17 -33.12
CA ILE A 943 -10.62 93.09 -33.18
C ILE A 943 -9.34 92.28 -33.51
N LEU A 944 -8.30 92.92 -34.05
CA LEU A 944 -7.02 92.29 -34.43
C LEU A 944 -5.87 92.75 -33.53
N CYS A 945 -4.92 91.87 -33.20
CA CYS A 945 -3.79 92.19 -32.33
C CYS A 945 -2.49 92.42 -33.12
N GLU A 946 -1.96 93.64 -33.09
CA GLU A 946 -0.74 94.07 -33.82
C GLU A 946 0.56 93.31 -33.44
N LYS A 947 0.54 92.47 -32.40
CA LYS A 947 1.70 91.62 -32.02
C LYS A 947 1.66 90.20 -32.58
N CYS A 948 0.54 89.72 -33.11
CA CYS A 948 0.39 88.33 -33.55
C CYS A 948 -0.57 88.08 -34.73
N ASP A 949 -1.14 89.13 -35.34
CA ASP A 949 -2.01 89.08 -36.53
C ASP A 949 -3.22 88.12 -36.44
N ARG A 950 -3.66 87.79 -35.22
CA ARG A 950 -4.88 87.00 -34.96
C ARG A 950 -6.04 87.88 -34.51
N LYS A 951 -7.25 87.50 -34.94
CA LYS A 951 -8.53 88.08 -34.50
C LYS A 951 -8.89 87.57 -33.10
N TYR A 952 -9.44 88.45 -32.26
CA TYR A 952 -9.93 88.16 -30.92
C TYR A 952 -11.14 89.03 -30.54
N HIS A 953 -11.77 88.73 -29.40
CA HIS A 953 -12.93 89.42 -28.85
C HIS A 953 -12.68 89.68 -27.35
N TYR A 954 -12.01 90.81 -27.04
CA TYR A 954 -11.57 91.26 -25.71
C TYR A 954 -10.65 90.27 -24.92
N ASN A 955 -9.67 90.67 -24.12
CA ASN A 955 -9.00 91.98 -23.98
C ASN A 955 -7.45 91.86 -23.89
N TYR A 956 -6.88 90.64 -24.00
CA TYR A 956 -5.43 90.38 -23.91
C TYR A 956 -4.98 89.23 -24.82
N CYS A 957 -3.72 89.26 -25.28
CA CYS A 957 -3.08 88.20 -26.06
C CYS A 957 -2.25 87.27 -25.16
N TYR A 958 -2.59 85.97 -25.16
CA TYR A 958 -2.08 84.99 -24.19
C TYR A 958 -0.78 84.26 -24.58
N GLU A 959 -0.25 84.41 -25.81
CA GLU A 959 1.01 83.76 -26.22
C GLU A 959 2.29 84.45 -25.66
N CYS A 960 2.17 85.37 -24.68
CA CYS A 960 3.25 86.26 -24.25
C CYS A 960 3.72 86.15 -22.78
N PHE A 961 3.05 85.41 -21.89
CA PHE A 961 3.58 85.10 -20.54
C PHE A 961 2.88 83.86 -19.93
N ASP A 962 3.60 83.11 -19.07
CA ASP A 962 3.21 81.75 -18.65
C ASP A 962 3.36 81.54 -17.13
N GLU A 963 2.30 81.05 -16.47
CA GLU A 963 2.42 80.01 -15.45
C GLU A 963 1.04 79.37 -15.08
N LYS A 964 0.99 78.03 -15.14
CA LYS A 964 0.16 77.09 -14.32
C LYS A 964 -1.39 77.11 -14.42
N ILE A 965 -2.09 75.98 -14.26
CA ILE A 965 -1.87 74.62 -14.78
C ILE A 965 -3.20 73.83 -14.68
N ARG A 966 -3.52 73.03 -15.72
CA ARG A 966 -4.54 71.95 -15.78
C ARG A 966 -5.93 72.18 -15.12
N GLU A 967 -6.96 72.31 -15.96
CA GLU A 967 -8.16 71.44 -15.83
C GLU A 967 -8.96 71.23 -17.14
N PHE A 968 -8.29 70.83 -18.22
CA PHE A 968 -8.96 70.40 -19.47
C PHE A 968 -8.30 69.14 -20.06
N SER A 969 -8.95 67.98 -19.93
CA SER A 969 -8.66 66.78 -20.76
C SER A 969 -9.86 65.84 -21.03
N PRO A 970 -11.11 66.28 -21.31
CA PRO A 970 -12.26 65.38 -21.35
C PRO A 970 -12.62 64.87 -22.76
N LYS A 971 -11.77 65.07 -23.78
CA LYS A 971 -12.06 64.70 -25.20
C LYS A 971 -11.01 63.88 -25.95
N LEU A 972 -9.79 63.70 -25.42
CA LEU A 972 -8.87 62.67 -25.95
C LEU A 972 -9.17 61.27 -25.38
N GLN A 973 -9.75 61.21 -24.18
CA GLN A 973 -9.86 59.98 -23.40
C GLN A 973 -10.87 58.97 -23.96
N ASP A 974 -11.79 59.38 -24.84
CA ASP A 974 -12.73 58.47 -25.50
C ASP A 974 -12.08 57.67 -26.64
N TYR A 975 -11.11 58.26 -27.35
CA TYR A 975 -10.48 57.62 -28.52
C TYR A 975 -9.51 56.49 -28.10
N GLU A 976 -8.70 56.72 -27.06
CA GLU A 976 -7.83 55.69 -26.49
C GLU A 976 -8.63 54.53 -25.87
N ASN A 977 -9.74 54.83 -25.18
CA ASN A 977 -10.65 53.83 -24.63
C ASN A 977 -11.36 52.99 -25.71
N PHE A 978 -11.56 53.54 -26.91
CA PHE A 978 -12.12 52.78 -28.04
C PHE A 978 -11.08 51.82 -28.65
N TYR A 979 -9.85 52.28 -28.87
CA TYR A 979 -8.75 51.45 -29.39
C TYR A 979 -8.46 50.24 -28.47
N PHE A 980 -8.39 50.47 -27.15
CA PHE A 980 -8.21 49.41 -26.16
C PHE A 980 -9.37 48.40 -26.08
N LYS A 981 -10.59 48.77 -26.47
CA LYS A 981 -11.73 47.84 -26.57
C LYS A 981 -11.66 46.90 -27.78
N VAL A 982 -11.06 47.35 -28.88
CA VAL A 982 -10.91 46.55 -30.11
C VAL A 982 -9.76 45.56 -29.99
N TYR A 983 -8.59 46.00 -29.51
CA TYR A 983 -7.39 45.16 -29.45
C TYR A 983 -7.51 43.96 -28.49
N LYS A 984 -8.42 44.02 -27.51
CA LYS A 984 -8.53 43.02 -26.43
C LYS A 984 -9.51 41.87 -26.72
N LYS A 985 -9.78 41.58 -28.01
CA LYS A 985 -10.78 40.59 -28.44
C LYS A 985 -10.25 39.58 -29.48
N GLU A 986 -9.01 39.13 -29.33
CA GLU A 986 -8.49 38.00 -30.12
C GLU A 986 -9.29 36.71 -29.85
N THR A 987 -10.02 36.26 -30.86
CA THR A 987 -10.65 34.93 -30.95
C THR A 987 -10.49 34.43 -32.39
N ASN A 988 -10.29 33.12 -32.58
CA ASN A 988 -9.72 32.56 -33.82
C ASN A 988 -10.59 32.71 -35.08
N GLU A 989 -11.86 33.09 -34.96
CA GLU A 989 -12.83 33.10 -36.06
C GLU A 989 -12.64 34.26 -37.06
N LEU A 990 -11.92 35.33 -36.68
CA LEU A 990 -11.58 36.43 -37.59
C LEU A 990 -10.44 36.10 -38.59
N ARG A 991 -9.88 34.88 -38.54
CA ARG A 991 -8.67 34.51 -39.29
C ARG A 991 -8.90 34.13 -40.76
N GLU A 992 -10.15 33.90 -41.18
CA GLU A 992 -10.48 33.38 -42.52
C GLU A 992 -11.13 34.41 -43.48
N LEU A 993 -11.45 35.62 -43.02
CA LEU A 993 -12.01 36.70 -43.87
C LEU A 993 -10.92 37.38 -44.73
N LYS A 994 -10.78 36.91 -45.96
CA LYS A 994 -9.74 37.34 -46.92
C LYS A 994 -9.77 38.84 -47.26
N GLU A 995 -10.93 39.50 -47.26
CA GLU A 995 -11.04 40.92 -47.63
C GLU A 995 -10.38 41.86 -46.60
N LEU A 996 -10.47 41.51 -45.31
CA LEU A 996 -9.85 42.27 -44.21
C LEU A 996 -8.31 42.16 -44.24
N GLN A 997 -7.78 41.06 -44.78
CA GLN A 997 -6.33 40.88 -44.97
C GLN A 997 -5.78 41.80 -46.08
N SER A 998 -6.57 42.17 -47.09
CA SER A 998 -6.16 43.15 -48.10
C SER A 998 -6.01 44.55 -47.48
N ILE A 999 -7.02 44.99 -46.74
CA ILE A 999 -7.05 46.33 -46.11
C ILE A 999 -5.89 46.50 -45.11
N LEU A 1000 -5.56 45.44 -44.36
CA LEU A 1000 -4.42 45.44 -43.43
C LEU A 1000 -3.05 45.43 -44.11
N ILE A 1001 -2.94 45.03 -45.38
CA ILE A 1001 -1.71 45.17 -46.17
C ILE A 1001 -1.53 46.62 -46.64
N ASP A 1002 -2.59 47.23 -47.18
CA ASP A 1002 -2.53 48.61 -47.68
C ASP A 1002 -2.28 49.64 -46.57
N TYR A 1003 -2.92 49.49 -45.41
CA TYR A 1003 -2.67 50.37 -44.26
C TYR A 1003 -1.21 50.30 -43.78
N LYS A 1004 -0.61 49.10 -43.83
CA LYS A 1004 0.79 48.86 -43.45
C LYS A 1004 1.78 49.48 -44.45
N ASN A 1005 1.42 49.50 -45.74
CA ASN A 1005 2.19 50.15 -46.80
C ASN A 1005 2.14 51.69 -46.76
N ILE A 1006 1.09 52.27 -46.17
CA ILE A 1006 0.96 53.72 -45.95
C ILE A 1006 1.72 54.14 -44.69
N TYR A 1007 1.52 53.47 -43.56
CA TYR A 1007 2.12 53.87 -42.28
C TYR A 1007 3.67 53.81 -42.28
N PHE A 1008 4.27 52.88 -43.02
CA PHE A 1008 5.74 52.75 -43.13
C PHE A 1008 6.43 53.79 -44.04
N LYS A 1009 5.70 54.73 -44.66
CA LYS A 1009 6.30 55.77 -45.52
C LYS A 1009 6.65 57.09 -44.81
N LEU A 1010 6.29 57.27 -43.53
CA LEU A 1010 6.35 58.58 -42.87
C LEU A 1010 7.38 58.76 -41.75
N ASN A 1011 8.23 57.77 -41.43
CA ASN A 1011 9.56 58.03 -40.86
C ASN A 1011 10.49 56.79 -40.87
N LYS A 1012 11.81 57.01 -40.96
CA LYS A 1012 12.85 55.98 -40.78
C LYS A 1012 13.18 55.80 -39.29
N PRO A 1013 13.13 54.59 -38.72
CA PRO A 1013 13.74 54.31 -37.43
C PRO A 1013 15.27 54.20 -37.57
N ILE A 1014 16.00 54.73 -36.59
CA ILE A 1014 17.44 54.45 -36.37
C ILE A 1014 17.56 53.48 -35.17
N ASN A 1015 18.35 52.42 -35.35
CA ASN A 1015 18.93 51.49 -34.37
C ASN A 1015 18.42 51.46 -32.90
N CYS A 1016 17.91 50.28 -32.49
CA CYS A 1016 18.37 49.41 -31.37
C CYS A 1016 18.60 49.96 -29.93
N PRO A 1017 18.79 49.10 -28.89
CA PRO A 1017 18.21 47.77 -28.62
C PRO A 1017 17.78 47.54 -27.14
N ASN A 1018 16.95 46.50 -26.89
CA ASN A 1018 16.65 45.89 -25.56
C ASN A 1018 16.02 46.87 -24.51
N GLN A 1019 15.60 46.51 -23.28
CA GLN A 1019 15.55 45.25 -22.51
C GLN A 1019 14.43 45.32 -21.44
N GLN A 1020 13.80 44.19 -21.06
CA GLN A 1020 13.08 43.87 -19.80
C GLN A 1020 12.29 42.57 -20.03
N GLU A 1021 12.40 41.45 -19.31
CA GLU A 1021 13.10 41.07 -18.07
C GLU A 1021 12.64 41.69 -16.73
N PHE A 1022 12.34 40.80 -15.77
CA PHE A 1022 12.38 40.97 -14.30
C PHE A 1022 11.28 41.85 -13.62
N ILE A 1023 10.80 41.56 -12.39
CA ILE A 1023 10.85 40.30 -11.62
C ILE A 1023 9.54 39.98 -10.83
N SER A 1024 9.59 39.32 -9.66
CA SER A 1024 8.52 38.41 -9.18
C SER A 1024 8.51 38.20 -7.63
N LEU A 1025 8.25 36.96 -7.14
CA LEU A 1025 8.36 36.46 -5.74
C LEU A 1025 7.15 36.77 -4.80
N ARG A 1026 6.84 36.06 -3.69
CA ARG A 1026 7.44 34.97 -2.84
C ARG A 1026 6.28 34.28 -2.05
N TYR A 1027 6.32 33.09 -1.41
CA TYR A 1027 7.27 31.97 -1.33
C TYR A 1027 6.53 30.61 -1.05
N SER A 1028 7.00 29.69 -0.18
CA SER A 1028 6.53 28.28 -0.09
C SER A 1028 6.95 27.52 1.20
N LYS A 1029 6.41 26.27 1.45
CA LYS A 1029 7.04 25.04 2.06
C LYS A 1029 5.98 24.06 2.68
N ARG A 1030 6.20 22.74 2.97
CA ARG A 1030 6.99 21.60 2.39
C ARG A 1030 6.75 20.28 3.22
N ILE A 1031 7.30 19.12 2.77
CA ILE A 1031 7.62 17.83 3.50
C ILE A 1031 6.49 16.74 3.55
N ARG A 1032 6.72 15.39 3.41
CA ARG A 1032 7.77 14.52 2.76
C ARG A 1032 7.38 13.00 2.86
N THR A 1033 8.01 12.10 2.06
CA THR A 1033 8.08 10.59 2.15
C THR A 1033 6.75 9.79 2.01
N GLY A 1034 6.65 8.58 1.43
CA GLY A 1034 7.58 7.59 0.78
C GLY A 1034 7.11 6.13 1.10
N GLN A 1035 7.43 5.01 0.41
CA GLN A 1035 8.10 4.62 -0.87
C GLN A 1035 7.90 3.07 -1.06
N VAL A 1036 8.62 2.36 -1.98
CA VAL A 1036 8.91 0.87 -1.98
C VAL A 1036 7.75 -0.07 -2.45
N ASN A 1037 7.86 -1.22 -3.18
CA ASN A 1037 8.86 -2.03 -3.97
C ASN A 1037 8.10 -3.26 -4.63
N THR A 1038 8.57 -4.29 -5.40
CA THR A 1038 9.84 -4.80 -6.04
C THR A 1038 9.58 -6.04 -6.98
N LEU A 1039 10.40 -6.23 -8.05
CA LEU A 1039 10.87 -7.52 -8.68
C LEU A 1039 9.84 -8.47 -9.38
N HIS A 1040 10.17 -9.43 -10.29
CA HIS A 1040 11.43 -9.89 -10.96
C HIS A 1040 11.13 -10.67 -12.29
N SER A 1041 12.12 -10.75 -13.22
CA SER A 1041 12.51 -11.88 -14.11
C SER A 1041 11.56 -12.53 -15.15
N ASP A 1042 12.01 -13.25 -16.21
CA ASP A 1042 13.19 -13.24 -17.14
C ASP A 1042 12.93 -14.31 -18.26
N GLU A 1043 13.84 -14.49 -19.24
CA GLU A 1043 13.94 -15.59 -20.26
C GLU A 1043 12.86 -15.64 -21.38
N CYS A 1044 13.18 -15.61 -22.69
CA CYS A 1044 13.79 -16.64 -23.59
C CYS A 1044 12.85 -17.85 -23.86
N SER A 1045 12.71 -18.45 -25.05
CA SER A 1045 13.24 -18.24 -26.43
C SER A 1045 12.40 -19.15 -27.41
N ASP A 1046 12.51 -19.24 -28.75
CA ASP A 1046 13.40 -18.69 -29.80
C ASP A 1046 12.75 -18.78 -31.22
N CYS A 1047 13.47 -18.34 -32.29
CA CYS A 1047 13.34 -18.70 -33.73
C CYS A 1047 12.04 -18.33 -34.52
N ILE A 1048 11.97 -18.26 -35.86
CA ILE A 1048 12.78 -17.75 -37.02
C ILE A 1048 11.97 -18.09 -38.33
N ILE A 1049 12.37 -17.61 -39.53
CA ILE A 1049 11.75 -17.80 -40.89
C ILE A 1049 10.57 -16.80 -41.16
N MET A 1050 10.70 -15.74 -41.98
CA MET A 1050 10.94 -15.60 -43.45
C MET A 1050 9.67 -15.88 -44.30
N ASP A 1051 9.37 -15.20 -45.42
CA ASP A 1051 10.01 -14.08 -46.15
C ASP A 1051 8.99 -13.41 -47.12
N ILE A 1052 9.45 -12.59 -48.08
CA ILE A 1052 8.77 -12.04 -49.29
C ILE A 1052 8.03 -10.72 -49.04
N ASP A 1053 8.45 -9.56 -49.58
CA ASP A 1053 9.61 -9.21 -50.44
C ASP A 1053 10.37 -7.99 -49.86
#